data_AF-A0A1I3YFG9-F1
#
_entry.id   AF-A0A1I3YFG9-F1
#
_cell.length_a   1.000
_cell.length_b   1.000
_cell.length_c   1.000
_cell.angle_alpha   90.00
_cell.angle_beta   90.00
_cell.angle_gamma   90.00
#
_symmetry.space_group_name_H-M   'P 1'
#
loop_
_entity.id
_entity.type
_entity.pdbx_description
1 polymer ?
#
loop_
_entity_poly.entity_id
_entity_poly.type
_entity_poly.pdbx_seq_one_letter_code
_entity_poly.pdbx_strand_id
1 'polypeptide(L)'
;MEKSNTLSPIEAAERLGYSSASVVWNMVIKSGKFPNAFKDDKNRWRIPFSDIENFEREREKSKEQVIYSSQSSFEEIRKYTETIPVKKDLNETAKLYLEYCLLQTNNMRGSNRYKRDAILSFQRFYKSLVTSIDKEVYLLSNTEISEFLDDHSPFGKKEKLYFTRFLRYSYERKNIQDREDYVIYHRNRKKDIKDIYSPQEFHTLYKHCKDVIINIPHALEDSYYANMWVYTILLLTDFIRGHDLIAHTPNIHLEELNIPSLNWFVENTLSETQSQLVIRQLYLHYRHKRSSKTDELLTFIVAPDLAYPLSLALVISEFHRRMEGRNFLLDTFYQGVYNKITTHAKIRHKRFLKSCPSLSDFKFSSRKMNRTVSTYLFFSITEGDEYDSELALHLTQTARSHKAPDTTSVYIQSTNKDGTINRVSFNLFKRGHFGWLFNYLILYASQNKQLNSTLEERTKLIEQIRQEVSPSSLESVAKFINNYLTSTPIQNNSSVQNLLSGIYEKRRSAVSKLADFSTDEINDILGKLACGEMPSKNEHAQCLVYPDCAYPRLTNCYSCEYILPRNLLLIQLKEDLDRLIDNIQSTDNEFMIRKETKFLLHTLLVWKEARIAYGEDYVRAYLSPTSTWSKLEEIAHKLQLDEY
;
A
#
# COMPACT_ATOMS: atom_id res chain seq x y z
N MET A 1 -37.71 31.18 33.11
CA MET A 1 -36.47 31.25 32.31
C MET A 1 -36.78 32.03 31.04
N GLU A 2 -36.03 33.09 30.77
CA GLU A 2 -36.25 33.96 29.61
C GLU A 2 -36.08 33.20 28.28
N LYS A 3 -37.01 33.43 27.35
CA LYS A 3 -37.04 32.81 26.01
C LYS A 3 -35.85 33.19 25.11
N SER A 4 -34.99 34.12 25.53
CA SER A 4 -33.92 34.71 24.72
C SER A 4 -32.65 33.85 24.59
N ASN A 5 -32.45 32.83 25.44
CA ASN A 5 -31.19 32.07 25.53
C ASN A 5 -31.30 30.56 25.22
N THR A 6 -32.26 30.17 24.38
CA THR A 6 -32.49 28.75 24.04
C THR A 6 -32.78 28.54 22.56
N LEU A 7 -32.34 27.43 21.98
CA LEU A 7 -32.69 26.99 20.63
C LEU A 7 -33.69 25.83 20.63
N SER A 8 -34.50 25.74 19.58
CA SER A 8 -35.22 24.51 19.23
C SER A 8 -34.26 23.45 18.65
N PRO A 9 -34.64 22.16 18.61
CA PRO A 9 -33.83 21.12 17.97
C PRO A 9 -33.56 21.35 16.48
N ILE A 10 -34.41 22.12 15.78
CA ILE A 10 -34.21 22.47 14.37
C ILE A 10 -33.09 23.50 14.25
N GLU A 11 -33.20 24.61 14.98
CA GLU A 11 -32.18 25.67 15.01
C GLU A 11 -30.83 25.15 15.53
N ALA A 12 -30.86 24.25 16.53
CA ALA A 12 -29.66 23.59 17.04
C ALA A 12 -29.04 22.63 16.00
N ALA A 13 -29.85 21.93 15.19
CA ALA A 13 -29.34 21.09 14.12
C ALA A 13 -28.65 21.91 13.04
N GLU A 14 -29.24 23.03 12.65
CA GLU A 14 -28.66 23.97 11.68
C GLU A 14 -27.33 24.55 12.20
N ARG A 15 -27.30 25.08 13.42
CA ARG A 15 -26.08 25.60 14.06
C ARG A 15 -24.97 24.55 14.17
N LEU A 16 -25.33 23.31 14.51
CA LEU A 16 -24.36 22.23 14.66
C LEU A 16 -23.99 21.56 13.32
N GLY A 17 -24.60 21.96 12.21
CA GLY A 17 -24.34 21.43 10.87
C GLY A 17 -24.91 20.03 10.62
N TYR A 18 -26.02 19.67 11.27
CA TYR A 18 -26.74 18.41 11.04
C TYR A 18 -27.86 18.59 10.03
N SER A 19 -27.94 17.66 9.07
CA SER A 19 -28.95 17.65 8.01
C SER A 19 -30.39 17.39 8.49
N SER A 20 -30.57 17.01 9.76
CA SER A 20 -31.87 16.66 10.32
C SER A 20 -31.96 16.96 11.81
N ALA A 21 -33.05 17.62 12.21
CA ALA A 21 -33.41 17.88 13.60
C ALA A 21 -33.57 16.59 14.43
N SER A 22 -33.90 15.47 13.78
CA SER A 22 -34.07 14.16 14.43
C SER A 22 -32.78 13.68 15.12
N VAL A 23 -31.61 14.11 14.65
CA VAL A 23 -30.32 13.81 15.25
C VAL A 23 -30.21 14.48 16.62
N VAL A 24 -30.51 15.77 16.69
CA VAL A 24 -30.49 16.56 17.94
C VAL A 24 -31.59 16.08 18.91
N TRP A 25 -32.75 15.70 18.40
CA TRP A 25 -33.81 15.09 19.21
C TRP A 25 -33.37 13.80 19.91
N ASN A 26 -32.68 12.90 19.19
CA ASN A 26 -32.12 11.70 19.80
C ASN A 26 -31.05 12.05 20.85
N MET A 27 -30.29 13.13 20.63
CA MET A 27 -29.27 13.56 21.58
C MET A 27 -29.87 14.01 22.92
N VAL A 28 -30.99 14.74 22.87
CA VAL A 28 -31.77 15.18 24.03
C VAL A 28 -32.41 14.00 24.74
N ILE A 29 -33.15 13.13 24.02
CA ILE A 29 -33.98 12.09 24.64
C ILE A 29 -33.19 10.86 25.07
N LYS A 30 -32.27 10.38 24.24
CA LYS A 30 -31.65 9.05 24.43
C LYS A 30 -30.26 9.11 25.06
N SER A 31 -29.49 10.16 24.76
CA SER A 31 -28.07 10.20 25.15
C SER A 31 -27.76 11.16 26.29
N GLY A 32 -28.71 11.99 26.74
CA GLY A 32 -28.49 12.97 27.81
C GLY A 32 -27.37 13.97 27.49
N LYS A 33 -27.10 14.21 26.20
CA LYS A 33 -25.99 15.06 25.72
C LYS A 33 -26.21 16.54 25.97
N PHE A 34 -27.46 16.94 26.19
CA PHE A 34 -27.88 18.29 26.55
C PHE A 34 -28.59 18.22 27.90
N PRO A 35 -27.84 18.16 29.02
CA PRO A 35 -28.39 17.85 30.34
C PRO A 35 -29.39 18.90 30.85
N ASN A 36 -29.33 20.13 30.35
CA ASN A 36 -30.21 21.24 30.73
C ASN A 36 -31.32 21.49 29.69
N ALA A 37 -31.51 20.59 28.73
CA ALA A 37 -32.66 20.67 27.81
C ALA A 37 -33.98 20.50 28.58
N PHE A 38 -34.98 21.30 28.24
CA PHE A 38 -36.29 21.29 28.90
C PHE A 38 -37.42 21.50 27.89
N LYS A 39 -38.68 21.33 28.31
CA LYS A 39 -39.85 21.64 27.47
C LYS A 39 -40.47 22.97 27.88
N ASP A 40 -40.80 23.79 26.88
CA ASP A 40 -41.52 25.05 27.09
C ASP A 40 -43.01 24.82 27.43
N ASP A 41 -43.73 25.89 27.75
CA ASP A 41 -45.17 25.86 28.10
C ASP A 41 -46.06 25.28 26.99
N LYS A 42 -45.53 25.14 25.76
CA LYS A 42 -46.20 24.50 24.62
C LYS A 42 -45.72 23.06 24.39
N ASN A 43 -45.07 22.45 25.39
CA ASN A 43 -44.53 21.09 25.37
C ASN A 43 -43.46 20.85 24.29
N ARG A 44 -42.76 21.89 23.83
CA ARG A 44 -41.70 21.80 22.81
C ARG A 44 -40.33 21.84 23.47
N TRP A 45 -39.41 20.99 23.03
CA TRP A 45 -38.05 20.98 23.56
C TRP A 45 -37.30 22.26 23.21
N ARG A 46 -36.54 22.75 24.20
CA ARG A 46 -35.64 23.88 24.15
C ARG A 46 -34.30 23.48 24.75
N ILE A 47 -33.23 23.85 24.07
CA ILE A 47 -31.85 23.54 24.45
C ILE A 47 -31.17 24.87 24.80
N PRO A 48 -30.68 25.07 26.03
CA PRO A 48 -29.94 26.27 26.41
C PRO A 48 -28.68 26.47 25.56
N PHE A 49 -28.31 27.73 25.28
CA PHE A 49 -27.09 28.03 24.55
C PHE A 49 -25.83 27.47 25.23
N SER A 50 -25.76 27.50 26.56
CA SER A 50 -24.63 26.95 27.31
C SER A 50 -24.38 25.47 27.05
N ASP A 51 -25.45 24.70 26.85
CA ASP A 51 -25.39 23.28 26.51
C ASP A 51 -24.90 23.07 25.07
N ILE A 52 -25.31 23.93 24.14
CA ILE A 52 -24.84 23.91 22.75
C ILE A 52 -23.37 24.32 22.68
N GLU A 53 -22.97 25.39 23.36
CA GLU A 53 -21.57 25.85 23.42
C GLU A 53 -20.67 24.84 24.12
N ASN A 54 -21.14 24.17 25.18
CA ASN A 54 -20.43 23.06 25.80
C ASN A 54 -20.24 21.91 24.82
N PHE A 55 -21.28 21.54 24.08
CA PHE A 55 -21.20 20.51 23.06
C PHE A 55 -20.25 20.90 21.92
N GLU A 56 -20.26 22.16 21.47
CA GLU A 56 -19.32 22.71 20.49
C GLU A 56 -17.88 22.68 21.01
N ARG A 57 -17.64 23.09 22.27
CA ARG A 57 -16.32 23.01 22.92
C ARG A 57 -15.84 21.58 23.10
N GLU A 58 -16.71 20.65 23.49
CA GLU A 58 -16.39 19.23 23.56
C GLU A 58 -16.08 18.65 22.18
N ARG A 59 -16.83 19.07 21.15
CA ARG A 59 -16.59 18.69 19.76
C ARG A 59 -15.24 19.24 19.29
N GLU A 60 -14.88 20.46 19.64
CA GLU A 60 -13.59 21.07 19.27
C GLU A 60 -12.43 20.42 20.03
N LYS A 61 -12.55 20.19 21.35
CA LYS A 61 -11.60 19.37 22.13
C LYS A 61 -11.50 17.95 21.61
N SER A 62 -12.57 17.40 21.02
CA SER A 62 -12.53 16.08 20.41
C SER A 62 -11.78 16.06 19.08
N LYS A 63 -11.61 17.23 18.44
CA LYS A 63 -10.73 17.42 17.28
C LYS A 63 -9.28 17.68 17.68
N GLU A 64 -9.02 18.19 18.89
CA GLU A 64 -7.66 18.30 19.45
C GLU A 64 -7.06 16.90 19.62
N GLN A 65 -6.13 16.55 18.72
CA GLN A 65 -5.51 15.25 18.69
C GLN A 65 -4.47 15.13 19.80
N VAL A 66 -4.56 14.10 20.64
CA VAL A 66 -3.56 13.84 21.67
C VAL A 66 -2.40 13.07 21.06
N ILE A 67 -1.21 13.69 21.07
CA ILE A 67 0.04 13.08 20.60
C ILE A 67 0.87 12.63 21.80
N TYR A 68 1.20 11.34 21.85
CA TYR A 68 2.10 10.78 22.85
C TYR A 68 3.53 10.75 22.32
N SER A 69 4.40 11.56 22.90
CA SER A 69 5.86 11.42 22.78
C SER A 69 6.38 10.47 23.87
N SER A 70 7.61 9.98 23.73
CA SER A 70 8.25 9.18 24.79
C SER A 70 8.31 9.96 26.10
N GLN A 71 8.61 11.26 26.02
CA GLN A 71 8.65 12.15 27.17
C GLN A 71 7.27 12.30 27.83
N SER A 72 6.22 12.67 27.08
CA SER A 72 4.89 12.86 27.67
C SER A 72 4.31 11.56 28.23
N SER A 73 4.64 10.42 27.61
CA SER A 73 4.27 9.09 28.10
C SER A 73 4.93 8.78 29.45
N PHE A 74 6.23 9.06 29.58
CA PHE A 74 6.97 8.84 30.83
C PHE A 74 6.50 9.78 31.96
N GLU A 75 6.30 11.06 31.65
CA GLU A 75 5.81 12.04 32.63
C GLU A 75 4.43 11.67 33.19
N GLU A 76 3.53 11.13 32.37
CA GLU A 76 2.22 10.65 32.83
C GLU A 76 2.35 9.44 33.79
N ILE A 77 3.29 8.52 33.51
CA ILE A 77 3.58 7.40 34.42
C ILE A 77 4.17 7.93 35.73
N ARG A 78 5.20 8.79 35.64
CA ARG A 78 5.89 9.35 36.81
C ARG A 78 4.93 10.08 37.74
N LYS A 79 4.13 11.02 37.21
CA LYS A 79 3.13 11.76 37.99
C LYS A 79 2.15 10.80 38.67
N TYR A 80 1.72 9.74 37.99
CA TYR A 80 0.85 8.73 38.59
C TYR A 80 1.55 7.98 39.73
N THR A 81 2.81 7.55 39.55
CA THR A 81 3.54 6.84 40.61
C THR A 81 3.75 7.70 41.86
N GLU A 82 3.92 9.02 41.71
CA GLU A 82 4.05 9.97 42.81
C GLU A 82 2.75 10.09 43.64
N THR A 83 1.59 9.73 43.08
CA THR A 83 0.31 9.72 43.82
C THR A 83 0.08 8.48 44.69
N ILE A 84 0.91 7.43 44.53
CA ILE A 84 0.74 6.18 45.26
C ILE A 84 1.74 6.13 46.42
N PRO A 85 1.29 5.96 47.67
CA PRO A 85 2.18 5.86 48.81
C PRO A 85 3.03 4.58 48.72
N VAL A 86 4.35 4.74 48.84
CA VAL A 86 5.32 3.65 48.79
C VAL A 86 5.86 3.41 50.21
N LYS A 87 5.91 2.15 50.64
CA LYS A 87 6.56 1.78 51.91
C LYS A 87 8.05 2.13 51.83
N LYS A 88 8.67 2.59 52.93
CA LYS A 88 10.10 2.97 52.95
C LYS A 88 11.01 1.85 52.43
N ASP A 89 10.64 0.60 52.65
CA ASP A 89 11.40 -0.59 52.25
C ASP A 89 11.29 -0.93 50.75
N LEU A 90 10.60 -0.09 49.95
CA LEU A 90 10.37 -0.27 48.51
C LEU A 90 10.90 0.89 47.65
N ASN A 91 11.71 1.79 48.23
CA ASN A 91 12.21 2.98 47.53
C ASN A 91 13.05 2.63 46.31
N GLU A 92 13.89 1.59 46.38
CA GLU A 92 14.72 1.18 45.26
C GLU A 92 13.88 0.54 44.15
N THR A 93 12.86 -0.23 44.49
CA THR A 93 11.89 -0.80 43.53
C THR A 93 11.16 0.30 42.78
N ALA A 94 10.68 1.33 43.49
CA ALA A 94 10.02 2.47 42.85
C ALA A 94 10.95 3.22 41.89
N LYS A 95 12.22 3.41 42.28
CA LYS A 95 13.25 4.03 41.43
C LYS A 95 13.57 3.18 40.19
N LEU A 96 13.86 1.89 40.38
CA LEU A 96 14.12 0.94 39.30
C LEU A 96 12.94 0.85 38.33
N TYR A 97 11.72 0.91 38.85
CA TYR A 97 10.50 0.89 38.06
C TYR A 97 10.39 2.10 37.13
N LEU A 98 10.68 3.30 37.64
CA LEU A 98 10.68 4.51 36.81
C LEU A 98 11.77 4.45 35.74
N GLU A 99 12.97 3.98 36.06
CA GLU A 99 14.04 3.78 35.07
C GLU A 99 13.63 2.77 33.99
N TYR A 100 13.00 1.67 34.40
CA TYR A 100 12.44 0.67 33.48
C TYR A 100 11.38 1.30 32.56
N CYS A 101 10.42 2.06 33.11
CA CYS A 101 9.40 2.74 32.33
C CYS A 101 9.98 3.78 31.36
N LEU A 102 11.03 4.50 31.73
CA LEU A 102 11.74 5.41 30.84
C LEU A 102 12.32 4.66 29.63
N LEU A 103 12.98 3.52 29.86
CA LEU A 103 13.51 2.69 28.78
C LEU A 103 12.40 2.12 27.89
N GLN A 104 11.29 1.65 28.49
CA GLN A 104 10.17 1.12 27.72
C GLN A 104 9.48 2.20 26.87
N THR A 105 9.28 3.40 27.41
CA THR A 105 8.65 4.53 26.69
C THR A 105 9.53 5.10 25.58
N ASN A 106 10.86 5.12 25.76
CA ASN A 106 11.81 5.49 24.71
C ASN A 106 11.80 4.49 23.54
N ASN A 107 11.61 3.20 23.83
CA ASN A 107 11.52 2.15 22.81
C ASN A 107 10.10 1.93 22.27
N MET A 108 9.10 2.65 22.78
CA MET A 108 7.70 2.42 22.44
C MET A 108 7.36 2.99 21.05
N ARG A 109 7.13 2.09 20.09
CA ARG A 109 6.64 2.42 18.75
C ARG A 109 5.15 2.12 18.64
N GLY A 110 4.47 2.77 17.68
CA GLY A 110 3.07 2.51 17.36
C GLY A 110 2.14 3.71 17.59
N SER A 111 0.83 3.46 17.43
CA SER A 111 -0.20 4.51 17.47
C SER A 111 -0.38 5.12 18.86
N ASN A 112 -0.89 6.36 18.93
CA ASN A 112 -1.17 7.05 20.20
C ASN A 112 -2.10 6.23 21.11
N ARG A 113 -3.05 5.49 20.53
CA ARG A 113 -3.90 4.57 21.29
C ARG A 113 -3.10 3.44 21.94
N TYR A 114 -2.19 2.81 21.19
CA TYR A 114 -1.33 1.76 21.73
C TYR A 114 -0.47 2.29 22.88
N LYS A 115 0.13 3.48 22.69
CA LYS A 115 0.93 4.15 23.71
C LYS A 115 0.11 4.40 24.99
N ARG A 116 -1.10 4.96 24.86
CA ARG A 116 -2.02 5.14 25.98
C ARG A 116 -2.35 3.84 26.70
N ASP A 117 -2.73 2.80 25.95
CA ASP A 117 -3.09 1.51 26.55
C ASP A 117 -1.89 0.88 27.28
N ALA A 118 -0.66 1.09 26.81
CA ALA A 118 0.56 0.68 27.48
C ALA A 118 0.81 1.49 28.77
N ILE A 119 0.71 2.82 28.72
CA ILE A 119 0.83 3.72 29.89
C ILE A 119 -0.14 3.30 31.01
N LEU A 120 -1.43 3.12 30.67
CA LEU A 120 -2.45 2.68 31.62
C LEU A 120 -2.16 1.28 32.18
N SER A 121 -1.44 0.44 31.44
CA SER A 121 -1.05 -0.89 31.93
C SER A 121 0.15 -0.81 32.85
N PHE A 122 1.11 0.09 32.59
CA PHE A 122 2.22 0.37 33.51
C PHE A 122 1.70 0.94 34.83
N GLN A 123 0.84 1.95 34.78
CA GLN A 123 0.22 2.54 35.97
C GLN A 123 -0.49 1.49 36.85
N ARG A 124 -1.31 0.63 36.23
CA ARG A 124 -1.98 -0.47 36.95
C ARG A 124 -0.99 -1.47 37.52
N PHE A 125 0.01 -1.89 36.73
CA PHE A 125 1.03 -2.81 37.19
C PHE A 125 1.82 -2.24 38.38
N TYR A 126 2.23 -0.97 38.33
CA TYR A 126 2.93 -0.32 39.44
C TYR A 126 2.09 -0.33 40.71
N LYS A 127 0.82 0.07 40.62
CA LYS A 127 -0.11 0.06 41.75
C LYS A 127 -0.18 -1.33 42.36
N SER A 128 -0.47 -2.35 41.55
CA SER A 128 -0.56 -3.74 42.03
C SER A 128 0.75 -4.21 42.66
N LEU A 129 1.89 -3.91 42.04
CA LEU A 129 3.21 -4.29 42.52
C LEU A 129 3.48 -3.74 43.92
N VAL A 130 3.43 -2.42 44.10
CA VAL A 130 3.80 -1.79 45.39
C VAL A 130 2.78 -2.07 46.50
N THR A 131 1.54 -2.43 46.16
CA THR A 131 0.55 -2.87 47.16
C THR A 131 0.74 -4.32 47.60
N SER A 132 1.34 -5.16 46.76
CA SER A 132 1.42 -6.60 47.01
C SER A 132 2.76 -7.09 47.54
N ILE A 133 3.84 -6.31 47.37
CA ILE A 133 5.16 -6.65 47.94
C ILE A 133 5.40 -5.93 49.28
N ASP A 134 6.26 -6.52 50.10
CA ASP A 134 6.67 -6.03 51.41
C ASP A 134 8.16 -5.70 51.50
N LYS A 135 8.97 -6.24 50.58
CA LYS A 135 10.40 -5.96 50.41
C LYS A 135 10.73 -5.65 48.94
N GLU A 136 11.95 -5.14 48.72
CA GLU A 136 12.42 -4.78 47.40
C GLU A 136 12.29 -5.95 46.40
N VAL A 137 11.87 -5.67 45.17
CA VAL A 137 11.52 -6.68 44.16
C VAL A 137 12.66 -7.66 43.86
N TYR A 138 13.91 -7.21 43.99
CA TYR A 138 15.10 -8.02 43.77
C TYR A 138 15.51 -8.88 44.97
N LEU A 139 14.78 -8.77 46.10
CA LEU A 139 14.95 -9.57 47.33
C LEU A 139 13.83 -10.61 47.49
N LEU A 140 12.91 -10.71 46.53
CA LEU A 140 11.88 -11.75 46.52
C LEU A 140 12.53 -13.13 46.30
N SER A 141 12.06 -14.13 47.05
CA SER A 141 12.46 -15.52 46.88
C SER A 141 11.75 -16.13 45.67
N ASN A 142 12.28 -17.25 45.17
CA ASN A 142 11.66 -17.98 44.06
C ASN A 142 10.23 -18.46 44.39
N THR A 143 9.94 -18.73 45.67
CA THR A 143 8.58 -19.10 46.12
C THR A 143 7.63 -17.92 46.02
N GLU A 144 8.02 -16.74 46.50
CA GLU A 144 7.22 -15.51 46.42
C GLU A 144 7.00 -15.09 44.96
N ILE A 145 8.03 -15.19 44.12
CA ILE A 145 7.93 -14.91 42.69
C ILE A 145 6.94 -15.87 42.02
N SER A 146 6.95 -17.15 42.39
CA SER A 146 6.03 -18.15 41.86
C SER A 146 4.57 -17.87 42.23
N GLU A 147 4.30 -17.41 43.46
CA GLU A 147 2.96 -16.97 43.90
C GLU A 147 2.45 -15.79 43.06
N PHE A 148 3.33 -14.85 42.66
CA PHE A 148 2.94 -13.76 41.76
C PHE A 148 2.65 -14.21 40.32
N LEU A 149 3.02 -15.43 39.94
CA LEU A 149 2.82 -15.96 38.59
C LEU A 149 1.68 -16.98 38.51
N ASP A 150 1.24 -17.52 39.64
CA ASP A 150 0.18 -18.53 39.74
C ASP A 150 -1.22 -17.99 39.42
N ASP A 151 -2.23 -18.86 39.30
CA ASP A 151 -3.60 -18.46 38.96
C ASP A 151 -4.33 -17.65 40.04
N HIS A 152 -3.83 -17.62 41.28
CA HIS A 152 -4.37 -16.87 42.42
C HIS A 152 -3.68 -15.51 42.62
N SER A 153 -2.67 -15.20 41.81
CA SER A 153 -1.91 -13.96 41.81
C SER A 153 -2.78 -12.69 41.75
N PRO A 154 -2.37 -11.61 42.44
CA PRO A 154 -2.98 -10.28 42.30
C PRO A 154 -2.76 -9.67 40.90
N PHE A 155 -1.90 -10.26 40.08
CA PHE A 155 -1.58 -9.79 38.74
C PHE A 155 -2.44 -10.46 37.67
N GLY A 156 -3.07 -9.64 36.82
CA GLY A 156 -3.67 -10.10 35.58
C GLY A 156 -2.63 -10.60 34.59
N LYS A 157 -3.07 -11.30 33.52
CA LYS A 157 -2.18 -11.92 32.51
C LYS A 157 -1.11 -10.99 31.92
N LYS A 158 -1.45 -9.72 31.67
CA LYS A 158 -0.49 -8.72 31.15
C LYS A 158 0.47 -8.23 32.23
N GLU A 159 0.02 -8.10 33.46
CA GLU A 159 0.82 -7.64 34.59
C GLU A 159 1.87 -8.68 34.96
N LYS A 160 1.53 -9.98 34.93
CA LYS A 160 2.50 -11.08 35.07
C LYS A 160 3.64 -10.98 34.03
N LEU A 161 3.32 -10.66 32.78
CA LEU A 161 4.33 -10.45 31.74
C LEU A 161 5.21 -9.22 32.01
N TYR A 162 4.63 -8.15 32.56
CA TYR A 162 5.43 -6.99 32.96
C TYR A 162 6.29 -7.28 34.18
N PHE A 163 5.78 -8.08 35.13
CA PHE A 163 6.50 -8.51 36.31
C PHE A 163 7.76 -9.30 35.96
N THR A 164 7.66 -10.33 35.11
CA THR A 164 8.85 -11.11 34.71
C THR A 164 9.89 -10.25 33.99
N ARG A 165 9.46 -9.32 33.12
CA ARG A 165 10.37 -8.39 32.42
C ARG A 165 11.03 -7.38 33.37
N PHE A 166 10.25 -6.83 34.30
CA PHE A 166 10.74 -5.86 35.27
C PHE A 166 11.66 -6.50 36.31
N LEU A 167 11.37 -7.72 36.74
CA LEU A 167 12.22 -8.51 37.62
C LEU A 167 13.59 -8.75 36.96
N ARG A 168 13.59 -9.18 35.69
CA ARG A 168 14.84 -9.35 34.91
C ARG A 168 15.64 -8.06 34.82
N TYR A 169 14.97 -6.93 34.52
CA TYR A 169 15.62 -5.62 34.51
C TYR A 169 16.24 -5.27 35.88
N SER A 170 15.53 -5.56 36.97
CA SER A 170 15.97 -5.27 38.33
C SER A 170 17.21 -6.09 38.71
N TYR A 171 17.23 -7.39 38.37
CA TYR A 171 18.39 -8.26 38.57
C TYR A 171 19.61 -7.80 37.76
N GLU A 172 19.42 -7.40 36.50
CA GLU A 172 20.49 -6.84 35.66
C GLU A 172 21.09 -5.57 36.27
N ARG A 173 20.26 -4.65 36.77
CA ARG A 173 20.73 -3.41 37.41
C ARG A 173 21.43 -3.62 38.75
N LYS A 174 21.10 -4.69 39.46
CA LYS A 174 21.71 -5.06 40.74
C LYS A 174 22.86 -6.06 40.62
N ASN A 175 23.22 -6.46 39.38
CA ASN A 175 24.28 -7.44 39.10
C ASN A 175 24.10 -8.80 39.81
N ILE A 176 22.86 -9.30 39.88
CA ILE A 176 22.54 -10.59 40.51
C ILE A 176 22.72 -11.71 39.46
N GLN A 177 23.60 -12.69 39.75
CA GLN A 177 24.01 -13.74 38.81
C GLN A 177 23.16 -15.02 38.87
N ASP A 178 22.69 -15.43 40.07
CA ASP A 178 21.84 -16.61 40.23
C ASP A 178 20.37 -16.25 39.99
N ARG A 179 19.83 -16.67 38.83
CA ARG A 179 18.45 -16.37 38.43
C ARG A 179 17.77 -17.57 37.78
N GLU A 180 16.57 -17.89 38.26
CA GLU A 180 15.63 -18.74 37.52
C GLU A 180 14.95 -17.90 36.41
N ASP A 181 14.87 -18.45 35.19
CA ASP A 181 14.17 -17.82 34.09
C ASP A 181 12.68 -18.19 34.11
N TYR A 182 11.82 -17.21 34.41
CA TYR A 182 10.38 -17.38 34.43
C TYR A 182 9.75 -17.11 33.06
N VAL A 183 9.21 -18.15 32.42
CA VAL A 183 8.54 -18.06 31.12
C VAL A 183 7.03 -18.30 31.27
N ILE A 184 6.22 -17.33 30.84
CA ILE A 184 4.76 -17.47 30.83
C ILE A 184 4.34 -18.27 29.59
N TYR A 185 3.93 -19.53 29.78
CA TYR A 185 3.44 -20.36 28.70
C TYR A 185 2.01 -19.96 28.32
N HIS A 186 1.81 -19.55 27.07
CA HIS A 186 0.47 -19.35 26.53
C HIS A 186 0.00 -20.63 25.84
N ARG A 187 -1.09 -21.24 26.31
CA ARG A 187 -1.80 -22.28 25.52
C ARG A 187 -2.15 -21.66 24.16
N ASN A 188 -1.49 -22.13 23.11
CA ASN A 188 -1.83 -21.76 21.75
C ASN A 188 -3.31 -22.08 21.53
N ARG A 189 -4.15 -21.04 21.40
CA ARG A 189 -5.50 -21.25 20.86
C ARG A 189 -5.33 -22.00 19.54
N LYS A 190 -6.05 -23.12 19.36
CA LYS A 190 -6.15 -23.80 18.06
C LYS A 190 -6.39 -22.71 17.01
N LYS A 191 -5.40 -22.43 16.16
CA LYS A 191 -5.56 -21.48 15.07
C LYS A 191 -6.64 -22.09 14.18
N ASP A 192 -7.76 -21.40 14.04
CA ASP A 192 -8.77 -21.80 13.05
C ASP A 192 -8.08 -21.82 11.68
N ILE A 193 -7.96 -23.03 11.13
CA ILE A 193 -7.25 -23.32 9.88
C ILE A 193 -7.96 -22.66 8.68
N LYS A 194 -9.21 -22.19 8.85
CA LYS A 194 -10.09 -21.68 7.78
C LYS A 194 -10.41 -20.18 7.83
N ASP A 195 -9.53 -19.33 8.36
CA ASP A 195 -9.80 -17.86 8.40
C ASP A 195 -9.45 -17.14 7.08
N ILE A 196 -10.08 -17.59 5.98
CA ILE A 196 -10.08 -16.98 4.63
C ILE A 196 -11.51 -16.88 4.07
N TYR A 197 -11.76 -15.96 3.15
CA TYR A 197 -13.04 -15.90 2.42
C TYR A 197 -13.12 -17.03 1.40
N SER A 198 -14.33 -17.44 1.02
CA SER A 198 -14.52 -18.40 -0.06
C SER A 198 -14.28 -17.77 -1.43
N PRO A 199 -14.02 -18.57 -2.49
CA PRO A 199 -13.81 -18.01 -3.82
C PRO A 199 -15.02 -17.22 -4.31
N GLN A 200 -16.23 -17.67 -3.98
CA GLN A 200 -17.48 -17.00 -4.34
C GLN A 200 -17.63 -15.67 -3.61
N GLU A 201 -17.35 -15.61 -2.30
CA GLU A 201 -17.37 -14.37 -1.52
C GLU A 201 -16.36 -13.36 -2.07
N PHE A 202 -15.12 -13.81 -2.32
CA PHE A 202 -14.05 -12.97 -2.83
C PHE A 202 -14.35 -12.44 -4.24
N HIS A 203 -14.80 -13.30 -5.15
CA HIS A 203 -15.18 -12.90 -6.52
C HIS A 203 -16.36 -11.94 -6.55
N THR A 204 -17.35 -12.16 -5.68
CA THR A 204 -18.50 -11.26 -5.56
C THR A 204 -18.05 -9.88 -5.08
N LEU A 205 -17.17 -9.82 -4.08
CA LEU A 205 -16.61 -8.56 -3.60
C LEU A 205 -15.76 -7.86 -4.68
N TYR A 206 -14.97 -8.63 -5.44
CA TYR A 206 -14.17 -8.12 -6.55
C TYR A 206 -15.05 -7.48 -7.64
N LYS A 207 -16.11 -8.19 -8.05
CA LYS A 207 -17.11 -7.68 -9.00
C LYS A 207 -17.81 -6.42 -8.48
N HIS A 208 -18.23 -6.45 -7.21
CA HIS A 208 -18.88 -5.29 -6.58
C HIS A 208 -17.96 -4.07 -6.60
N CYS A 209 -16.67 -4.23 -6.31
CA CYS A 209 -15.72 -3.12 -6.38
C CYS A 209 -15.53 -2.53 -7.79
N LYS A 210 -15.72 -3.34 -8.84
CA LYS A 210 -15.61 -2.91 -10.25
C LYS A 210 -16.86 -2.22 -10.77
N ASP A 211 -18.01 -2.41 -10.13
CA ASP A 211 -19.27 -1.86 -10.59
C ASP A 211 -19.39 -0.37 -10.26
N VAL A 212 -18.79 0.47 -11.09
CA VAL A 212 -18.81 1.92 -10.88
C VAL A 212 -20.21 2.52 -10.97
N ILE A 213 -21.13 1.89 -11.72
CA ILE A 213 -22.50 2.38 -11.92
C ILE A 213 -23.26 2.33 -10.59
N ILE A 214 -23.11 1.23 -9.85
CA ILE A 214 -23.71 1.08 -8.51
C ILE A 214 -22.99 1.94 -7.47
N ASN A 215 -21.64 1.97 -7.50
CA ASN A 215 -20.87 2.57 -6.42
C ASN A 215 -20.81 4.10 -6.45
N ILE A 216 -20.76 4.73 -7.63
CA ILE A 216 -20.62 6.20 -7.74
C ILE A 216 -21.76 6.92 -7.01
N PRO A 217 -23.05 6.67 -7.28
CA PRO A 217 -24.14 7.41 -6.64
C PRO A 217 -24.08 7.34 -5.10
N HIS A 218 -23.83 6.16 -4.55
CA HIS A 218 -23.70 5.99 -3.10
C HIS A 218 -22.43 6.62 -2.52
N ALA A 219 -21.33 6.64 -3.26
CA ALA A 219 -20.08 7.26 -2.85
C ALA A 219 -20.18 8.80 -2.84
N LEU A 220 -20.95 9.39 -3.75
CA LEU A 220 -21.21 10.84 -3.76
C LEU A 220 -21.98 11.29 -2.51
N GLU A 221 -22.91 10.48 -2.03
CA GLU A 221 -23.76 10.81 -0.88
C GLU A 221 -23.10 10.54 0.48
N ASP A 222 -22.16 9.59 0.58
CA ASP A 222 -21.63 9.11 1.87
C ASP A 222 -20.11 8.91 1.87
N SER A 223 -19.39 9.76 2.60
CA SER A 223 -17.94 9.66 2.80
C SER A 223 -17.49 8.31 3.39
N TYR A 224 -18.33 7.66 4.20
CA TYR A 224 -18.04 6.32 4.72
C TYR A 224 -18.18 5.25 3.64
N TYR A 225 -19.06 5.43 2.67
CA TYR A 225 -19.19 4.51 1.54
C TYR A 225 -17.95 4.61 0.65
N ALA A 226 -17.61 5.84 0.24
CA ALA A 226 -16.43 6.12 -0.59
C ALA A 226 -15.13 5.58 0.03
N ASN A 227 -14.88 5.87 1.31
CA ASN A 227 -13.69 5.37 2.00
C ASN A 227 -13.66 3.84 2.14
N MET A 228 -14.82 3.19 2.31
CA MET A 228 -14.89 1.74 2.35
C MET A 228 -14.61 1.12 0.97
N TRP A 229 -15.04 1.77 -0.10
CA TRP A 229 -14.77 1.36 -1.47
C TRP A 229 -13.27 1.39 -1.77
N VAL A 230 -12.60 2.52 -1.47
CA VAL A 230 -11.13 2.64 -1.54
C VAL A 230 -10.45 1.54 -0.74
N TYR A 231 -10.80 1.43 0.54
CA TYR A 231 -10.14 0.50 1.46
C TYR A 231 -10.30 -0.97 1.04
N THR A 232 -11.46 -1.33 0.49
CA THR A 232 -11.71 -2.68 -0.01
C THR A 232 -10.86 -2.97 -1.24
N ILE A 233 -10.79 -2.05 -2.21
CA ILE A 233 -9.96 -2.26 -3.41
C ILE A 233 -8.48 -2.40 -3.05
N LEU A 234 -7.96 -1.53 -2.18
CA LEU A 234 -6.56 -1.61 -1.74
C LEU A 234 -6.25 -2.95 -1.06
N LEU A 235 -7.18 -3.51 -0.29
CA LEU A 235 -7.01 -4.83 0.34
C LEU A 235 -7.19 -6.02 -0.62
N LEU A 236 -7.81 -5.81 -1.79
CA LEU A 236 -7.95 -6.84 -2.84
C LEU A 236 -6.68 -6.94 -3.70
N THR A 237 -5.94 -5.84 -3.85
CA THR A 237 -4.78 -5.78 -4.75
C THR A 237 -3.44 -5.82 -4.03
N ASP A 238 -3.40 -5.45 -2.75
CA ASP A 238 -2.17 -5.21 -2.01
C ASP A 238 -2.05 -6.06 -0.73
N PHE A 239 -0.82 -6.34 -0.33
CA PHE A 239 -0.46 -7.08 0.87
C PHE A 239 -0.22 -6.19 2.10
N ILE A 240 -0.20 -4.87 1.94
CA ILE A 240 -0.10 -3.89 3.03
C ILE A 240 -1.20 -4.15 4.07
N ARG A 241 -0.84 -4.08 5.35
CA ARG A 241 -1.80 -4.33 6.44
C ARG A 241 -2.86 -3.25 6.44
N GLY A 242 -4.11 -3.62 6.72
CA GLY A 242 -5.22 -2.65 6.73
C GLY A 242 -5.02 -1.42 7.62
N HIS A 243 -4.31 -1.56 8.75
CA HIS A 243 -3.91 -0.41 9.57
C HIS A 243 -2.98 0.54 8.82
N ASP A 244 -1.96 0.00 8.16
CA ASP A 244 -0.95 0.76 7.42
C ASP A 244 -1.61 1.44 6.20
N LEU A 245 -2.54 0.77 5.50
CA LEU A 245 -3.35 1.40 4.42
C LEU A 245 -4.14 2.61 4.92
N ILE A 246 -4.87 2.48 6.03
CA ILE A 246 -5.66 3.60 6.59
C ILE A 246 -4.75 4.75 7.07
N ALA A 247 -3.58 4.41 7.60
CA ALA A 247 -2.62 5.38 8.13
C ALA A 247 -1.83 6.13 7.06
N HIS A 248 -1.55 5.48 5.92
CA HIS A 248 -0.56 5.95 4.95
C HIS A 248 -1.10 6.17 3.54
N THR A 249 -2.39 5.94 3.26
CA THR A 249 -2.95 6.32 1.96
C THR A 249 -2.86 7.85 1.81
N PRO A 250 -2.22 8.37 0.76
CA PRO A 250 -2.02 9.80 0.57
C PRO A 250 -3.34 10.52 0.27
N ASN A 251 -3.38 11.82 0.55
CA ASN A 251 -4.39 12.70 -0.02
C ASN A 251 -4.11 12.88 -1.52
N ILE A 252 -5.16 13.08 -2.32
CA ILE A 252 -5.02 13.17 -3.77
C ILE A 252 -4.89 14.64 -4.21
N HIS A 253 -3.92 14.92 -5.06
CA HIS A 253 -3.76 16.19 -5.75
C HIS A 253 -4.77 16.26 -6.89
N LEU A 254 -5.89 16.96 -6.66
CA LEU A 254 -6.99 17.10 -7.62
C LEU A 254 -6.70 18.13 -8.70
N GLU A 255 -5.74 19.02 -8.45
CA GLU A 255 -5.38 20.15 -9.32
C GLU A 255 -4.92 19.66 -10.70
N GLU A 256 -4.22 18.53 -10.75
CA GLU A 256 -3.75 17.90 -12.00
C GLU A 256 -4.87 17.22 -12.80
N LEU A 257 -6.05 17.02 -12.20
CA LEU A 257 -7.15 16.26 -12.82
C LEU A 257 -8.16 17.16 -13.54
N ASN A 258 -8.14 18.47 -13.31
CA ASN A 258 -9.13 19.43 -13.84
C ASN A 258 -10.59 19.07 -13.51
N ILE A 259 -10.84 18.54 -12.31
CA ILE A 259 -12.19 18.17 -11.84
C ILE A 259 -12.68 19.25 -10.88
N PRO A 260 -13.77 19.98 -11.20
CA PRO A 260 -14.14 21.19 -10.48
C PRO A 260 -14.83 20.91 -9.13
N SER A 261 -15.57 19.81 -9.01
CA SER A 261 -16.35 19.51 -7.80
C SER A 261 -16.80 18.05 -7.72
N LEU A 262 -17.31 17.65 -6.55
CA LEU A 262 -17.93 16.34 -6.34
C LEU A 262 -19.13 16.08 -7.27
N ASN A 263 -19.96 17.10 -7.54
CA ASN A 263 -21.15 16.97 -8.39
C ASN A 263 -20.82 16.72 -9.87
N TRP A 264 -19.57 16.93 -10.29
CA TRP A 264 -19.12 16.65 -11.65
C TRP A 264 -19.33 15.17 -12.03
N PHE A 265 -19.23 14.26 -11.05
CA PHE A 265 -19.42 12.81 -11.23
C PHE A 265 -20.87 12.36 -11.45
N VAL A 266 -21.85 13.28 -11.40
CA VAL A 266 -23.24 12.96 -11.73
C VAL A 266 -23.40 12.71 -13.23
N GLU A 267 -22.67 13.48 -14.05
CA GLU A 267 -22.79 13.46 -15.52
C GLU A 267 -21.49 13.04 -16.22
N ASN A 268 -20.37 13.01 -15.49
CA ASN A 268 -19.05 12.73 -16.04
C ASN A 268 -18.34 11.63 -15.25
N THR A 269 -17.27 11.10 -15.82
CA THR A 269 -16.39 10.13 -15.15
C THR A 269 -14.93 10.37 -15.53
N LEU A 270 -14.00 9.78 -14.77
CA LEU A 270 -12.58 9.88 -15.06
C LEU A 270 -12.27 9.24 -16.43
N SER A 271 -11.38 9.89 -17.17
CA SER A 271 -10.66 9.23 -18.27
C SER A 271 -9.63 8.24 -17.74
N GLU A 272 -9.16 7.34 -18.61
CA GLU A 272 -8.07 6.41 -18.31
C GLU A 272 -6.80 7.18 -17.87
N THR A 273 -6.46 8.26 -18.59
CA THR A 273 -5.30 9.10 -18.23
C THR A 273 -5.44 9.69 -16.82
N GLN A 274 -6.60 10.26 -16.47
CA GLN A 274 -6.85 10.80 -15.13
C GLN A 274 -6.74 9.72 -14.06
N SER A 275 -7.22 8.51 -14.35
CA SER A 275 -7.12 7.39 -13.43
C SER A 275 -5.67 6.97 -13.20
N GLN A 276 -4.87 6.86 -14.26
CA GLN A 276 -3.44 6.54 -14.13
C GLN A 276 -2.65 7.64 -13.41
N LEU A 277 -3.01 8.91 -13.55
CA LEU A 277 -2.42 10.01 -12.75
C LEU A 277 -2.67 9.81 -11.25
N VAL A 278 -3.90 9.41 -10.86
CA VAL A 278 -4.22 9.12 -9.46
C VAL A 278 -3.44 7.91 -8.94
N ILE A 279 -3.37 6.82 -9.70
CA ILE A 279 -2.58 5.63 -9.33
C ILE A 279 -1.09 5.95 -9.20
N ARG A 280 -0.55 6.78 -10.09
CA ARG A 280 0.83 7.27 -10.02
C ARG A 280 1.12 8.01 -8.71
N GLN A 281 0.19 8.83 -8.23
CA GLN A 281 0.34 9.51 -6.92
C GLN A 281 0.48 8.51 -5.77
N LEU A 282 -0.34 7.44 -5.74
CA LEU A 282 -0.22 6.38 -4.73
C LEU A 282 1.11 5.65 -4.86
N TYR A 283 1.51 5.30 -6.08
CA TYR A 283 2.77 4.61 -6.31
C TYR A 283 3.97 5.40 -5.78
N LEU A 284 4.08 6.67 -6.16
CA LEU A 284 5.15 7.56 -5.69
C LEU A 284 5.13 7.70 -4.17
N HIS A 285 3.95 7.74 -3.56
CA HIS A 285 3.82 7.81 -2.11
C HIS A 285 4.35 6.56 -1.40
N TYR A 286 4.04 5.37 -1.91
CA TYR A 286 4.39 4.11 -1.27
C TYR A 286 5.80 3.60 -1.60
N ARG A 287 6.44 4.05 -2.69
CA ARG A 287 7.77 3.59 -3.16
C ARG A 287 8.86 3.52 -2.08
N HIS A 288 8.84 4.43 -1.11
CA HIS A 288 9.83 4.49 -0.03
C HIS A 288 9.24 4.25 1.37
N LYS A 289 7.97 3.84 1.46
CA LYS A 289 7.34 3.58 2.75
C LYS A 289 7.79 2.24 3.30
N ARG A 290 7.92 2.18 4.62
CA ARG A 290 8.31 1.00 5.37
C ARG A 290 7.17 0.53 6.27
N SER A 291 7.06 -0.78 6.43
CA SER A 291 6.07 -1.41 7.30
C SER A 291 6.34 -1.04 8.76
N SER A 292 5.29 -0.64 9.48
CA SER A 292 5.38 -0.15 10.86
C SER A 292 5.97 -1.15 11.85
N LYS A 293 5.83 -2.45 11.59
CA LYS A 293 6.27 -3.54 12.49
C LYS A 293 7.63 -4.15 12.10
N THR A 294 7.92 -4.27 10.80
CA THR A 294 9.10 -5.01 10.32
C THR A 294 10.17 -4.11 9.71
N ASP A 295 9.85 -2.83 9.48
CA ASP A 295 10.71 -1.84 8.83
C ASP A 295 11.11 -2.21 7.38
N GLU A 296 10.42 -3.17 6.79
CA GLU A 296 10.62 -3.59 5.40
C GLU A 296 9.90 -2.66 4.42
N LEU A 297 10.44 -2.50 3.22
CA LEU A 297 9.82 -1.71 2.15
C LEU A 297 8.44 -2.28 1.80
N LEU A 298 7.49 -1.38 1.59
CA LEU A 298 6.16 -1.71 1.09
C LEU A 298 6.18 -1.74 -0.44
N THR A 299 5.70 -2.82 -1.02
CA THR A 299 5.51 -2.94 -2.46
C THR A 299 4.05 -2.64 -2.78
N PHE A 300 3.76 -1.48 -3.36
CA PHE A 300 2.40 -1.09 -3.72
C PHE A 300 2.00 -1.61 -5.10
N ILE A 301 0.88 -2.34 -5.19
CA ILE A 301 0.38 -2.93 -6.44
C ILE A 301 -1.14 -2.75 -6.55
N VAL A 302 -1.60 -2.38 -7.75
CA VAL A 302 -3.02 -2.29 -8.11
C VAL A 302 -3.25 -3.14 -9.35
N ALA A 303 -4.26 -4.01 -9.31
CA ALA A 303 -4.68 -4.79 -10.48
C ALA A 303 -5.17 -3.82 -11.59
N PRO A 304 -4.77 -4.01 -12.86
CA PRO A 304 -5.08 -3.05 -13.93
C PRO A 304 -6.58 -2.74 -14.07
N ASP A 305 -7.44 -3.75 -13.93
CA ASP A 305 -8.90 -3.61 -14.03
C ASP A 305 -9.56 -3.04 -12.75
N LEU A 306 -8.78 -2.82 -11.69
CA LEU A 306 -9.17 -2.11 -10.47
C LEU A 306 -8.59 -0.69 -10.40
N ALA A 307 -7.68 -0.31 -11.30
CA ALA A 307 -7.09 1.03 -11.33
C ALA A 307 -8.15 2.13 -11.51
N TYR A 308 -9.06 1.94 -12.46
CA TYR A 308 -10.17 2.86 -12.73
C TYR A 308 -11.14 3.03 -11.55
N PRO A 309 -11.76 1.96 -10.99
CA PRO A 309 -12.66 2.09 -9.85
C PRO A 309 -11.95 2.60 -8.58
N LEU A 310 -10.68 2.23 -8.36
CA LEU A 310 -9.90 2.77 -7.24
C LEU A 310 -9.73 4.29 -7.39
N SER A 311 -9.39 4.76 -8.58
CA SER A 311 -9.16 6.18 -8.86
C SER A 311 -10.42 7.01 -8.63
N LEU A 312 -11.57 6.52 -9.10
CA LEU A 312 -12.88 7.14 -8.84
C LEU A 312 -13.15 7.25 -7.33
N ALA A 313 -13.00 6.15 -6.60
CA ALA A 313 -13.23 6.11 -5.17
C ALA A 313 -12.30 7.07 -4.41
N LEU A 314 -11.02 7.12 -4.78
CA LEU A 314 -10.01 7.99 -4.16
C LEU A 314 -10.32 9.47 -4.38
N VAL A 315 -10.70 9.86 -5.60
CA VAL A 315 -11.04 11.24 -5.93
C VAL A 315 -12.32 11.69 -5.20
N ILE A 316 -13.35 10.84 -5.17
CA ILE A 316 -14.58 11.11 -4.41
C ILE A 316 -14.28 11.24 -2.91
N SER A 317 -13.47 10.33 -2.35
CA SER A 317 -13.00 10.40 -0.96
C SER A 317 -12.22 11.69 -0.66
N GLU A 318 -11.39 12.15 -1.58
CA GLU A 318 -10.63 13.40 -1.42
C GLU A 318 -11.54 14.63 -1.42
N PHE A 319 -12.57 14.68 -2.27
CA PHE A 319 -13.57 15.75 -2.21
C PHE A 319 -14.30 15.78 -0.86
N HIS A 320 -14.77 14.62 -0.37
CA HIS A 320 -15.36 14.51 0.97
C HIS A 320 -14.40 14.99 2.07
N ARG A 321 -13.13 14.58 1.99
CA ARG A 321 -12.07 15.00 2.93
C ARG A 321 -11.93 16.52 2.96
N ARG A 322 -11.83 17.17 1.78
CA ARG A 322 -11.70 18.63 1.64
C ARG A 322 -12.95 19.35 2.16
N MET A 323 -14.14 18.90 1.81
CA MET A 323 -15.43 19.48 2.25
C MET A 323 -15.63 19.37 3.76
N GLU A 324 -15.23 18.25 4.36
CA GLU A 324 -15.35 18.03 5.80
C GLU A 324 -14.15 18.57 6.62
N GLY A 325 -13.13 19.14 5.96
CA GLY A 325 -11.93 19.66 6.63
C GLY A 325 -11.12 18.59 7.37
N ARG A 326 -11.02 17.37 6.82
CA ARG A 326 -10.32 16.23 7.44
C ARG A 326 -8.84 16.17 7.06
N ASN A 327 -8.03 15.59 7.93
CA ASN A 327 -6.59 15.49 7.71
C ASN A 327 -6.18 14.31 6.81
N PHE A 328 -6.88 13.16 6.94
CA PHE A 328 -6.54 11.91 6.27
C PHE A 328 -7.58 11.56 5.20
N LEU A 329 -7.15 10.97 4.08
CA LEU A 329 -8.06 10.49 3.04
C LEU A 329 -9.11 9.49 3.61
N LEU A 330 -8.63 8.52 4.37
CA LEU A 330 -9.45 7.47 4.99
C LEU A 330 -9.90 7.85 6.42
N ASP A 331 -10.20 9.13 6.68
CA ASP A 331 -10.52 9.66 8.02
C ASP A 331 -11.69 8.93 8.71
N THR A 332 -12.67 8.43 7.94
CA THR A 332 -13.86 7.75 8.47
C THR A 332 -13.53 6.50 9.29
N PHE A 333 -12.32 5.94 9.17
CA PHE A 333 -11.85 4.81 9.97
C PHE A 333 -11.22 5.19 11.32
N TYR A 334 -10.89 6.47 11.52
CA TYR A 334 -10.37 6.99 12.77
C TYR A 334 -11.48 7.24 13.79
N GLN A 335 -11.17 7.07 15.08
CA GLN A 335 -12.15 7.28 16.15
C GLN A 335 -11.49 7.85 17.42
N GLY A 336 -12.16 8.85 17.99
CA GLY A 336 -11.82 9.47 19.27
C GLY A 336 -10.52 10.28 19.21
N VAL A 337 -10.20 10.93 20.33
CA VAL A 337 -9.09 11.89 20.46
C VAL A 337 -7.68 11.29 20.29
N TYR A 338 -7.57 9.96 20.31
CA TYR A 338 -6.31 9.22 20.14
C TYR A 338 -6.13 8.65 18.73
N ASN A 339 -6.98 9.04 17.76
CA ASN A 339 -6.92 8.56 16.39
C ASN A 339 -6.90 7.03 16.28
N LYS A 340 -7.79 6.34 17.02
CA LYS A 340 -7.87 4.89 16.95
C LYS A 340 -8.37 4.47 15.57
N ILE A 341 -7.54 3.75 14.82
CA ILE A 341 -7.91 3.14 13.55
C ILE A 341 -8.75 1.87 13.79
N THR A 342 -9.87 1.75 13.08
CA THR A 342 -10.73 0.56 13.10
C THR A 342 -10.64 -0.17 11.76
N THR A 343 -10.01 -1.34 11.73
CA THR A 343 -9.75 -2.07 10.48
C THR A 343 -10.85 -3.05 10.03
N HIS A 344 -11.92 -3.20 10.84
CA HIS A 344 -13.06 -4.10 10.60
C HIS A 344 -14.30 -3.38 10.05
N ALA A 345 -14.14 -2.14 9.56
CA ALA A 345 -15.23 -1.26 9.17
C ALA A 345 -16.17 -0.90 10.34
N LYS A 346 -16.91 0.20 10.18
CA LYS A 346 -17.90 0.69 11.16
C LYS A 346 -19.30 0.40 10.62
N ILE A 347 -20.34 0.57 11.44
CA ILE A 347 -21.74 0.32 11.03
C ILE A 347 -22.08 1.07 9.73
N ARG A 348 -21.68 2.34 9.60
CA ARG A 348 -21.93 3.16 8.40
C ARG A 348 -21.17 2.66 7.16
N HIS A 349 -19.92 2.20 7.32
CA HIS A 349 -19.15 1.58 6.23
C HIS A 349 -19.82 0.32 5.67
N LYS A 350 -20.63 -0.41 6.46
CA LYS A 350 -21.34 -1.61 5.98
C LYS A 350 -22.35 -1.32 4.87
N ARG A 351 -22.74 -0.05 4.65
CA ARG A 351 -23.58 0.35 3.50
C ARG A 351 -22.96 -0.05 2.18
N PHE A 352 -21.63 0.04 2.05
CA PHE A 352 -20.88 -0.43 0.87
C PHE A 352 -21.12 -1.90 0.53
N LEU A 353 -21.13 -2.76 1.54
CA LEU A 353 -21.37 -4.20 1.33
C LEU A 353 -22.86 -4.48 1.10
N LYS A 354 -23.74 -3.73 1.77
CA LYS A 354 -25.19 -3.92 1.68
C LYS A 354 -25.80 -3.46 0.35
N SER A 355 -25.11 -2.62 -0.43
CA SER A 355 -25.56 -2.28 -1.79
C SER A 355 -25.47 -3.48 -2.75
N CYS A 356 -24.73 -4.54 -2.39
CA CYS A 356 -24.75 -5.81 -3.08
C CYS A 356 -25.54 -6.84 -2.26
N PRO A 357 -26.70 -7.35 -2.76
CA PRO A 357 -27.52 -8.31 -2.02
C PRO A 357 -26.74 -9.54 -1.55
N SER A 358 -25.83 -10.06 -2.39
CA SER A 358 -24.98 -11.21 -2.10
C SER A 358 -23.92 -10.96 -1.02
N LEU A 359 -23.69 -9.71 -0.62
CA LEU A 359 -22.74 -9.32 0.43
C LEU A 359 -23.42 -8.71 1.67
N SER A 360 -24.75 -8.77 1.76
CA SER A 360 -25.53 -8.17 2.86
C SER A 360 -25.12 -8.67 4.26
N ASP A 361 -24.82 -9.96 4.38
CA ASP A 361 -24.36 -10.63 5.60
C ASP A 361 -22.83 -10.80 5.68
N PHE A 362 -22.09 -10.20 4.73
CA PHE A 362 -20.64 -10.34 4.65
C PHE A 362 -19.94 -9.73 5.88
N LYS A 363 -19.12 -10.54 6.55
CA LYS A 363 -18.33 -10.13 7.72
C LYS A 363 -16.94 -9.68 7.30
N PHE A 364 -16.79 -8.38 7.07
CA PHE A 364 -15.53 -7.79 6.65
C PHE A 364 -14.43 -7.84 7.73
N SER A 365 -13.24 -8.24 7.32
CA SER A 365 -12.03 -8.29 8.13
C SER A 365 -10.81 -8.12 7.23
N SER A 366 -10.07 -7.03 7.42
CA SER A 366 -8.81 -6.79 6.69
C SER A 366 -7.80 -7.92 6.87
N ARG A 367 -7.69 -8.50 8.07
CA ARG A 367 -6.80 -9.64 8.31
C ARG A 367 -7.22 -10.86 7.50
N LYS A 368 -8.52 -11.15 7.44
CA LYS A 368 -9.09 -12.25 6.65
C LYS A 368 -8.90 -11.99 5.15
N MET A 369 -9.03 -10.73 4.72
CA MET A 369 -8.76 -10.32 3.33
C MET A 369 -7.31 -10.53 2.93
N ASN A 370 -6.35 -10.00 3.70
CA ASN A 370 -4.92 -10.19 3.38
C ASN A 370 -4.55 -11.68 3.39
N ARG A 371 -5.16 -12.51 4.23
CA ARG A 371 -4.99 -13.98 4.18
C ARG A 371 -5.54 -14.54 2.88
N THR A 372 -6.77 -14.19 2.54
CA THR A 372 -7.45 -14.63 1.31
C THR A 372 -6.64 -14.27 0.05
N VAL A 373 -6.20 -13.02 -0.09
CA VAL A 373 -5.38 -12.58 -1.24
C VAL A 373 -4.06 -13.34 -1.30
N SER A 374 -3.39 -13.54 -0.15
CA SER A 374 -2.16 -14.35 -0.09
C SER A 374 -2.38 -15.79 -0.49
N THR A 375 -3.45 -16.41 0.00
CA THR A 375 -3.81 -17.78 -0.31
C THR A 375 -4.14 -17.94 -1.80
N TYR A 376 -4.94 -17.04 -2.39
CA TYR A 376 -5.28 -17.12 -3.81
C TYR A 376 -4.13 -16.74 -4.74
N LEU A 377 -3.24 -15.83 -4.34
CA LEU A 377 -1.97 -15.62 -5.03
C LEU A 377 -1.16 -16.91 -5.08
N PHE A 378 -0.98 -17.56 -3.92
CA PHE A 378 -0.24 -18.82 -3.83
C PHE A 378 -0.83 -19.86 -4.79
N PHE A 379 -2.16 -20.09 -4.76
CA PHE A 379 -2.78 -21.08 -5.64
C PHE A 379 -2.70 -20.72 -7.12
N SER A 380 -2.76 -19.43 -7.52
CA SER A 380 -2.49 -19.09 -8.94
C SER A 380 -1.08 -19.43 -9.39
N ILE A 381 -0.11 -19.38 -8.48
CA ILE A 381 1.28 -19.67 -8.81
C ILE A 381 1.45 -21.19 -8.89
N THR A 382 0.85 -21.96 -7.97
CA THR A 382 1.03 -23.41 -7.88
C THR A 382 0.15 -24.24 -8.82
N GLU A 383 -1.02 -23.73 -9.26
CA GLU A 383 -1.94 -24.47 -10.14
C GLU A 383 -1.53 -24.45 -11.62
N GLY A 384 -0.48 -23.71 -12.00
CA GLY A 384 0.03 -23.58 -13.38
C GLY A 384 0.99 -24.68 -13.87
N ASP A 385 0.98 -25.85 -13.23
CA ASP A 385 1.92 -26.98 -13.32
C ASP A 385 3.33 -26.73 -12.75
N GLU A 386 3.79 -27.67 -11.93
CA GLU A 386 5.16 -27.91 -11.41
C GLU A 386 5.96 -26.75 -10.79
N TYR A 387 5.31 -25.68 -10.32
CA TYR A 387 6.01 -24.70 -9.48
C TYR A 387 6.22 -25.23 -8.07
N ASP A 388 7.47 -25.17 -7.60
CA ASP A 388 7.87 -25.56 -6.26
C ASP A 388 7.03 -24.80 -5.22
N SER A 389 6.37 -25.56 -4.35
CA SER A 389 5.59 -25.02 -3.23
C SER A 389 6.43 -24.08 -2.34
N GLU A 390 7.75 -24.26 -2.32
CA GLU A 390 8.70 -23.38 -1.64
C GLU A 390 8.82 -22.01 -2.34
N LEU A 391 8.83 -21.97 -3.68
CA LEU A 391 8.87 -20.73 -4.47
C LEU A 391 7.58 -19.92 -4.31
N ALA A 392 6.42 -20.57 -4.37
CA ALA A 392 5.13 -19.91 -4.15
C ALA A 392 4.97 -19.39 -2.71
N LEU A 393 5.52 -20.13 -1.73
CA LEU A 393 5.58 -19.73 -0.32
C LEU A 393 6.53 -18.52 -0.14
N HIS A 394 7.70 -18.52 -0.79
CA HIS A 394 8.66 -17.40 -0.80
C HIS A 394 8.08 -16.14 -1.47
N LEU A 395 7.39 -16.28 -2.60
CA LEU A 395 6.69 -15.21 -3.31
C LEU A 395 5.64 -14.53 -2.42
N THR A 396 4.86 -15.34 -1.70
CA THR A 396 3.84 -14.86 -0.77
C THR A 396 4.48 -14.20 0.47
N GLN A 397 5.66 -14.66 0.91
CA GLN A 397 6.42 -14.03 2.01
C GLN A 397 6.98 -12.66 1.62
N THR A 398 7.61 -12.60 0.45
CA THR A 398 8.25 -11.40 -0.10
C THR A 398 7.21 -10.31 -0.38
N ALA A 399 6.07 -10.67 -0.99
CA ALA A 399 4.98 -9.72 -1.22
C ALA A 399 4.40 -9.14 0.09
N ARG A 400 4.50 -9.87 1.21
CA ARG A 400 4.04 -9.43 2.54
C ARG A 400 5.13 -8.75 3.39
N SER A 401 6.34 -8.63 2.88
CA SER A 401 7.49 -8.07 3.61
C SER A 401 7.72 -8.76 4.97
N HIS A 402 7.59 -10.10 5.00
CA HIS A 402 7.79 -10.94 6.19
C HIS A 402 9.22 -11.50 6.23
N LYS A 403 9.84 -11.52 7.43
CA LYS A 403 11.23 -12.01 7.65
C LYS A 403 11.38 -13.51 7.96
N ALA A 404 10.28 -14.22 8.23
CA ALA A 404 10.33 -15.59 8.76
C ALA A 404 9.35 -16.53 8.03
N PRO A 405 9.80 -17.71 7.56
CA PRO A 405 9.00 -18.64 6.76
C PRO A 405 7.73 -19.15 7.47
N ASP A 406 7.83 -19.41 8.77
CA ASP A 406 6.78 -19.98 9.62
C ASP A 406 5.52 -19.13 9.75
N THR A 407 5.60 -17.84 9.42
CA THR A 407 4.43 -16.97 9.51
C THR A 407 3.52 -17.06 8.30
N THR A 408 4.04 -17.53 7.16
CA THR A 408 3.33 -17.60 5.87
C THR A 408 2.94 -19.03 5.51
N SER A 409 3.72 -20.04 5.91
CA SER A 409 3.40 -21.47 5.73
C SER A 409 2.07 -21.88 6.39
N VAL A 410 1.72 -21.25 7.51
CA VAL A 410 0.45 -21.48 8.24
C VAL A 410 -0.80 -21.09 7.44
N TYR A 411 -0.68 -20.27 6.38
CA TYR A 411 -1.82 -19.85 5.55
C TYR A 411 -2.09 -20.76 4.35
N ILE A 412 -1.20 -21.71 4.09
CA ILE A 412 -1.11 -22.45 2.82
C ILE A 412 -1.59 -23.90 2.97
N GLN A 413 -1.66 -24.43 4.19
CA GLN A 413 -2.00 -25.83 4.46
C GLN A 413 -3.48 -26.22 4.26
N SER A 414 -4.33 -25.44 3.58
CA SER A 414 -5.74 -25.80 3.47
C SER A 414 -6.53 -25.07 2.39
N THR A 415 -6.52 -25.63 1.17
CA THR A 415 -7.73 -25.61 0.32
C THR A 415 -7.79 -26.93 -0.42
N ASN A 416 -8.86 -27.70 -0.20
CA ASN A 416 -9.20 -28.82 -1.06
C ASN A 416 -9.48 -28.26 -2.47
N LYS A 417 -9.12 -29.05 -3.49
CA LYS A 417 -9.19 -28.78 -4.93
C LYS A 417 -10.63 -28.62 -5.47
N ASP A 418 -11.50 -27.88 -4.78
CA ASP A 418 -12.87 -27.67 -5.21
C ASP A 418 -13.06 -26.24 -5.74
N GLY A 419 -12.92 -26.11 -7.05
CA GLY A 419 -13.35 -24.94 -7.81
C GLY A 419 -12.22 -24.34 -8.64
N THR A 420 -12.54 -24.02 -9.89
CA THR A 420 -11.66 -23.35 -10.86
C THR A 420 -11.24 -21.96 -10.36
N ILE A 421 -10.13 -21.94 -9.61
CA ILE A 421 -9.34 -20.77 -9.18
C ILE A 421 -8.69 -20.03 -10.38
N ASN A 422 -8.75 -20.65 -11.56
CA ASN A 422 -8.01 -20.38 -12.80
C ASN A 422 -8.12 -19.00 -13.49
N ARG A 423 -8.91 -18.01 -13.03
CA ARG A 423 -9.12 -16.78 -13.85
C ARG A 423 -9.05 -15.44 -13.12
N VAL A 424 -9.41 -15.39 -11.84
CA VAL A 424 -9.36 -14.14 -11.06
C VAL A 424 -7.91 -13.85 -10.65
N SER A 425 -7.22 -14.89 -10.19
CA SER A 425 -5.84 -14.85 -9.69
C SER A 425 -4.81 -14.57 -10.79
N PHE A 426 -5.00 -15.07 -12.02
CA PHE A 426 -4.08 -14.83 -13.15
C PHE A 426 -4.05 -13.36 -13.60
N ASN A 427 -5.17 -12.64 -13.47
CA ASN A 427 -5.26 -11.21 -13.83
C ASN A 427 -4.79 -10.27 -12.71
N LEU A 428 -4.83 -10.72 -11.45
CA LEU A 428 -4.40 -9.96 -10.28
C LEU A 428 -2.88 -9.67 -10.27
N PHE A 429 -2.05 -10.47 -10.96
CA PHE A 429 -0.59 -10.49 -10.74
C PHE A 429 0.28 -10.35 -11.99
N LYS A 430 -0.23 -9.78 -13.09
CA LYS A 430 0.67 -9.24 -14.12
C LYS A 430 1.50 -8.13 -13.47
N ARG A 431 2.73 -8.42 -13.04
CA ARG A 431 3.69 -7.50 -12.38
C ARG A 431 4.19 -6.36 -13.29
N GLY A 432 3.40 -6.00 -14.31
CA GLY A 432 3.68 -4.92 -15.22
C GLY A 432 4.98 -5.11 -15.98
N HIS A 433 5.48 -6.33 -16.22
CA HIS A 433 6.57 -6.52 -17.17
C HIS A 433 6.09 -6.27 -18.59
N PHE A 434 6.93 -5.64 -19.42
CA PHE A 434 6.67 -5.42 -20.83
C PHE A 434 7.96 -5.52 -21.65
N GLY A 435 7.86 -5.28 -22.95
CA GLY A 435 8.99 -5.25 -23.85
C GLY A 435 9.21 -6.59 -24.54
N TRP A 436 9.95 -6.52 -25.65
CA TRP A 436 10.08 -7.62 -26.59
C TRP A 436 10.64 -8.91 -25.96
N LEU A 437 11.62 -8.78 -25.05
CA LEU A 437 12.29 -9.91 -24.42
C LEU A 437 11.35 -10.66 -23.45
N PHE A 438 10.56 -9.90 -22.67
CA PHE A 438 9.58 -10.49 -21.78
C PHE A 438 8.49 -11.23 -22.56
N ASN A 439 7.98 -10.61 -23.62
CA ASN A 439 7.03 -11.25 -24.53
C ASN A 439 7.62 -12.56 -25.08
N TYR A 440 8.87 -12.52 -25.58
CA TYR A 440 9.56 -13.69 -26.12
C TYR A 440 9.68 -14.85 -25.11
N LEU A 441 10.00 -14.57 -23.84
CA LEU A 441 10.06 -15.59 -22.78
C LEU A 441 8.70 -16.25 -22.53
N ILE A 442 7.63 -15.45 -22.46
CA ILE A 442 6.26 -15.95 -22.28
C ILE A 442 5.85 -16.84 -23.46
N LEU A 443 6.24 -16.45 -24.67
CA LEU A 443 5.95 -17.18 -25.89
C LEU A 443 6.67 -18.52 -25.96
N TYR A 444 7.97 -18.55 -25.66
CA TYR A 444 8.75 -19.77 -25.59
C TYR A 444 8.16 -20.76 -24.58
N ALA A 445 7.81 -20.28 -23.38
CA ALA A 445 7.13 -21.08 -22.37
C ALA A 445 5.74 -21.59 -22.84
N SER A 446 5.03 -20.81 -23.66
CA SER A 446 3.70 -21.17 -24.17
C SER A 446 3.71 -22.16 -25.34
N GLN A 447 4.76 -22.17 -26.17
CA GLN A 447 4.85 -23.02 -27.36
C GLN A 447 5.18 -24.47 -27.03
N ASN A 448 5.87 -24.71 -25.90
CA ASN A 448 6.23 -26.05 -25.43
C ASN A 448 5.14 -26.72 -24.57
N LYS A 449 4.13 -25.98 -24.11
CA LYS A 449 2.95 -26.56 -23.46
C LYS A 449 1.84 -26.76 -24.49
N GLN A 450 1.16 -27.92 -24.47
CA GLN A 450 -0.17 -28.09 -25.07
C GLN A 450 -1.19 -27.20 -24.33
N LEU A 451 -1.02 -25.88 -24.39
CA LEU A 451 -2.03 -24.92 -23.98
C LEU A 451 -3.18 -25.04 -24.98
N ASN A 452 -4.41 -25.14 -24.48
CA ASN A 452 -5.66 -25.10 -25.25
C ASN A 452 -5.91 -23.73 -25.93
N SER A 453 -4.90 -23.16 -26.58
CA SER A 453 -5.02 -22.00 -27.47
C SER A 453 -5.30 -22.51 -28.88
N THR A 454 -6.24 -21.88 -29.58
CA THR A 454 -6.57 -22.25 -30.96
C THR A 454 -5.40 -21.98 -31.91
N LEU A 455 -5.34 -22.72 -33.02
CA LEU A 455 -4.28 -22.58 -34.03
C LEU A 455 -4.20 -21.13 -34.60
N GLU A 456 -5.34 -20.44 -34.65
CA GLU A 456 -5.46 -19.04 -35.08
C GLU A 456 -4.90 -18.04 -34.05
N GLU A 457 -5.09 -18.27 -32.75
CA GLU A 457 -4.49 -17.44 -31.68
C GLU A 457 -2.97 -17.57 -31.68
N ARG A 458 -2.45 -18.79 -31.89
CA ARG A 458 -1.01 -19.05 -32.04
C ARG A 458 -0.43 -18.35 -33.26
N THR A 459 -1.15 -18.38 -34.39
CA THR A 459 -0.72 -17.74 -35.64
C THR A 459 -0.72 -16.22 -35.52
N LYS A 460 -1.74 -15.61 -34.89
CA LYS A 460 -1.78 -14.17 -34.61
C LYS A 460 -0.67 -13.69 -33.67
N LEU A 461 -0.35 -14.45 -32.62
CA LEU A 461 0.77 -14.13 -31.72
C LEU A 461 2.12 -14.21 -32.46
N ILE A 462 2.33 -15.22 -33.30
CA ILE A 462 3.52 -15.36 -34.15
C ILE A 462 3.63 -14.20 -35.16
N GLU A 463 2.51 -13.78 -35.77
CA GLU A 463 2.46 -12.62 -36.66
C GLU A 463 2.74 -11.31 -35.92
N GLN A 464 2.21 -11.12 -34.71
CA GLN A 464 2.47 -9.93 -33.88
C GLN A 464 3.94 -9.83 -33.45
N ILE A 465 4.60 -10.93 -33.07
CA ILE A 465 6.04 -10.91 -32.74
C ILE A 465 6.88 -10.66 -33.99
N ARG A 466 6.53 -11.28 -35.12
CA ARG A 466 7.19 -11.00 -36.40
C ARG A 466 7.06 -9.53 -36.76
N GLN A 467 5.96 -8.86 -36.40
CA GLN A 467 5.78 -7.41 -36.54
C GLN A 467 6.56 -6.58 -35.48
N GLU A 468 6.69 -7.05 -34.23
CA GLU A 468 7.49 -6.39 -33.18
C GLU A 468 9.01 -6.49 -33.45
N VAL A 469 9.42 -7.59 -34.09
CA VAL A 469 10.82 -7.87 -34.50
C VAL A 469 11.09 -7.40 -35.94
N SER A 470 10.07 -6.98 -36.72
CA SER A 470 10.27 -6.43 -38.07
C SER A 470 10.56 -4.91 -38.06
N PRO A 471 11.27 -4.41 -39.09
CA PRO A 471 11.57 -2.98 -39.25
C PRO A 471 10.35 -2.05 -39.30
N SER A 472 9.15 -2.57 -39.64
CA SER A 472 7.93 -1.77 -39.84
C SER A 472 7.36 -1.17 -38.56
N SER A 473 7.67 -1.73 -37.39
CA SER A 473 7.16 -1.19 -36.12
C SER A 473 7.79 0.16 -35.75
N LEU A 474 8.97 0.52 -36.29
CA LEU A 474 9.73 1.73 -35.96
C LEU A 474 9.29 2.98 -36.70
N GLU A 475 8.23 2.89 -37.49
CA GLU A 475 7.80 3.97 -38.36
C GLU A 475 7.64 5.31 -37.63
N SER A 476 7.22 5.39 -36.37
CA SER A 476 7.07 6.70 -35.70
C SER A 476 8.40 7.35 -35.30
N VAL A 477 9.34 6.60 -34.73
CA VAL A 477 10.69 7.10 -34.36
C VAL A 477 11.53 7.31 -35.61
N ALA A 478 11.46 6.37 -36.57
CA ALA A 478 12.13 6.48 -37.86
C ALA A 478 11.53 7.62 -38.70
N LYS A 479 10.21 7.81 -38.75
CA LYS A 479 9.58 8.98 -39.41
C LYS A 479 9.95 10.27 -38.71
N PHE A 480 9.98 10.33 -37.38
CA PHE A 480 10.41 11.54 -36.67
C PHE A 480 11.84 11.92 -37.07
N ILE A 481 12.77 10.97 -36.96
CA ILE A 481 14.17 11.15 -37.35
C ILE A 481 14.28 11.55 -38.82
N ASN A 482 13.57 10.84 -39.71
CA ASN A 482 13.65 11.05 -41.15
C ASN A 482 13.01 12.38 -41.59
N ASN A 483 11.86 12.76 -41.02
CA ASN A 483 11.14 13.99 -41.34
C ASN A 483 11.89 15.25 -40.91
N TYR A 484 12.66 15.19 -39.82
CA TYR A 484 13.38 16.36 -39.31
C TYR A 484 14.83 16.44 -39.81
N LEU A 485 15.49 15.33 -40.12
CA LEU A 485 16.84 15.32 -40.70
C LEU A 485 16.87 15.55 -42.23
N THR A 486 15.75 15.39 -42.93
CA THR A 486 15.62 15.70 -44.37
C THR A 486 15.53 17.19 -44.69
N SER A 487 15.44 18.06 -43.68
CA SER A 487 15.53 19.52 -43.87
C SER A 487 16.95 20.00 -44.22
N THR A 488 17.95 19.12 -44.11
CA THR A 488 19.33 19.34 -44.57
C THR A 488 19.63 18.42 -45.76
N PRO A 489 20.19 18.92 -46.87
CA PRO A 489 20.51 18.10 -48.03
C PRO A 489 21.74 17.25 -47.73
N ILE A 490 21.54 16.07 -47.12
CA ILE A 490 22.59 15.06 -46.96
C ILE A 490 22.06 13.72 -47.46
N GLN A 491 22.77 13.19 -48.45
CA GLN A 491 22.70 11.81 -48.90
C GLN A 491 23.03 10.91 -47.69
N ASN A 492 22.07 10.14 -47.17
CA ASN A 492 22.25 8.75 -46.71
C ASN A 492 21.09 8.25 -45.84
N ASN A 493 20.17 7.50 -46.45
CA ASN A 493 19.22 6.61 -45.75
C ASN A 493 19.90 5.48 -44.95
N SER A 494 21.23 5.31 -45.06
CA SER A 494 21.97 4.18 -44.50
C SER A 494 22.29 4.29 -43.01
N SER A 495 22.55 5.48 -42.46
CA SER A 495 23.06 5.64 -41.08
C SER A 495 22.03 5.23 -40.01
N VAL A 496 20.78 5.68 -40.15
CA VAL A 496 19.67 5.30 -39.25
C VAL A 496 19.37 3.81 -39.36
N GLN A 497 19.41 3.28 -40.57
CA GLN A 497 19.14 1.87 -40.86
C GLN A 497 20.24 0.97 -40.26
N ASN A 498 21.50 1.38 -40.33
CA ASN A 498 22.64 0.68 -39.74
C ASN A 498 22.55 0.66 -38.21
N LEU A 499 22.27 1.81 -37.57
CA LEU A 499 22.14 1.87 -36.12
C LEU A 499 20.99 0.98 -35.61
N LEU A 500 19.85 0.98 -36.30
CA LEU A 500 18.73 0.09 -35.98
C LEU A 500 19.10 -1.38 -36.21
N SER A 501 19.85 -1.69 -37.27
CA SER A 501 20.31 -3.05 -37.55
C SER A 501 21.21 -3.59 -36.43
N GLY A 502 22.13 -2.78 -35.89
CA GLY A 502 22.97 -3.17 -34.76
C GLY A 502 22.17 -3.44 -33.48
N ILE A 503 21.06 -2.74 -33.26
CA ILE A 503 20.14 -3.03 -32.14
C ILE A 503 19.46 -4.39 -32.36
N TYR A 504 18.98 -4.67 -33.57
CA TYR A 504 18.35 -5.95 -33.90
C TYR A 504 19.32 -7.14 -33.83
N GLU A 505 20.57 -6.97 -34.23
CA GLU A 505 21.60 -8.00 -34.12
C GLU A 505 21.84 -8.40 -32.67
N LYS A 506 21.91 -7.43 -31.74
CA LYS A 506 22.01 -7.72 -30.31
C LYS A 506 20.78 -8.47 -29.78
N ARG A 507 19.58 -8.06 -30.16
CA ARG A 507 18.34 -8.77 -29.79
C ARG A 507 18.35 -10.20 -30.34
N ARG A 508 18.78 -10.41 -31.58
CA ARG A 508 18.91 -11.73 -32.21
C ARG A 508 19.91 -12.60 -31.48
N SER A 509 21.05 -12.05 -31.05
CA SER A 509 22.02 -12.76 -30.22
C SER A 509 21.42 -13.20 -28.88
N ALA A 510 20.65 -12.33 -28.21
CA ALA A 510 19.95 -12.70 -26.99
C ALA A 510 18.91 -13.81 -27.21
N VAL A 511 18.18 -13.78 -28.33
CA VAL A 511 17.25 -14.85 -28.74
C VAL A 511 17.98 -16.16 -29.00
N SER A 512 19.09 -16.14 -29.73
CA SER A 512 19.88 -17.35 -30.00
C SER A 512 20.38 -17.98 -28.70
N LYS A 513 20.84 -17.18 -27.73
CA LYS A 513 21.21 -17.69 -26.40
C LYS A 513 20.02 -18.30 -25.66
N LEU A 514 18.84 -17.69 -25.75
CA LEU A 514 17.62 -18.21 -25.12
C LEU A 514 17.12 -19.50 -25.75
N ALA A 515 17.40 -19.72 -27.04
CA ALA A 515 17.04 -20.96 -27.72
C ALA A 515 17.82 -22.18 -27.19
N ASP A 516 18.96 -21.95 -26.55
CA ASP A 516 19.77 -23.01 -25.93
C ASP A 516 19.24 -23.43 -24.54
N PHE A 517 18.26 -22.71 -23.98
CA PHE A 517 17.69 -23.00 -22.66
C PHE A 517 16.60 -24.07 -22.76
N SER A 518 16.63 -25.01 -21.83
CA SER A 518 15.54 -25.97 -21.62
C SER A 518 14.27 -25.28 -21.11
N THR A 519 13.13 -25.95 -21.28
CA THR A 519 11.84 -25.45 -20.77
C THR A 519 11.88 -25.22 -19.25
N ASP A 520 12.57 -26.09 -18.51
CA ASP A 520 12.70 -25.98 -17.06
C ASP A 520 13.54 -24.76 -16.65
N GLU A 521 14.61 -24.47 -17.38
CA GLU A 521 15.42 -23.26 -17.14
C GLU A 521 14.66 -21.97 -17.46
N ILE A 522 13.84 -21.95 -18.51
CA ILE A 522 12.98 -20.80 -18.81
C ILE A 522 11.89 -20.63 -17.75
N ASN A 523 11.32 -21.72 -17.24
CA ASN A 523 10.35 -21.68 -16.15
C ASN A 523 10.99 -21.18 -14.84
N ASP A 524 12.22 -21.62 -14.53
CA ASP A 524 13.01 -21.13 -13.39
C ASP A 524 13.30 -19.63 -13.53
N ILE A 525 13.70 -19.16 -14.72
CA ILE A 525 13.86 -17.74 -15.01
C ILE A 525 12.56 -16.98 -14.79
N LEU A 526 11.43 -17.46 -15.32
CA LEU A 526 10.13 -16.81 -15.11
C LEU A 526 9.74 -16.78 -13.63
N GLY A 527 10.06 -17.83 -12.88
CA GLY A 527 9.92 -17.89 -11.43
C GLY A 527 10.75 -16.82 -10.70
N LYS A 528 12.05 -16.73 -11.00
CA LYS A 528 12.96 -15.71 -10.45
C LYS A 528 12.57 -14.29 -10.86
N LEU A 529 12.10 -14.11 -12.10
CA LEU A 529 11.56 -12.84 -12.58
C LEU A 529 10.34 -12.45 -11.78
N ALA A 530 9.39 -13.38 -11.63
CA ALA A 530 8.24 -13.21 -10.76
C ALA A 530 8.63 -12.98 -9.30
N CYS A 531 9.81 -13.37 -8.82
CA CYS A 531 10.28 -13.07 -7.46
C CYS A 531 10.99 -11.70 -7.33
N GLY A 532 11.41 -11.09 -8.43
CA GLY A 532 12.29 -9.91 -8.36
C GLY A 532 13.76 -10.24 -8.08
N GLU A 533 14.15 -11.51 -8.18
CA GLU A 533 15.47 -12.03 -7.79
C GLU A 533 16.54 -11.83 -8.87
N MET A 534 16.17 -11.20 -9.97
CA MET A 534 17.06 -10.89 -11.10
C MET A 534 17.15 -9.37 -11.29
N PRO A 535 17.70 -8.62 -10.32
CA PRO A 535 17.71 -7.16 -10.38
C PRO A 535 18.56 -6.66 -11.56
N SER A 536 18.14 -5.54 -12.14
CA SER A 536 18.95 -4.78 -13.08
C SER A 536 19.57 -3.55 -12.39
N LYS A 537 20.31 -2.73 -13.13
CA LYS A 537 20.80 -1.42 -12.64
C LYS A 537 19.67 -0.40 -12.48
N ASN A 538 18.52 -0.63 -13.10
CA ASN A 538 17.32 0.19 -12.95
C ASN A 538 16.38 -0.45 -11.91
N GLU A 539 15.93 0.35 -10.94
CA GLU A 539 15.03 -0.07 -9.85
C GLU A 539 13.77 -0.78 -10.34
N HIS A 540 13.20 -0.33 -11.47
CA HIS A 540 11.98 -0.89 -12.03
C HIS A 540 12.23 -1.75 -13.27
N ALA A 541 13.40 -2.37 -13.39
CA ALA A 541 13.64 -3.40 -14.40
C ALA A 541 14.42 -4.59 -13.82
N GLN A 542 14.34 -5.71 -14.53
CA GLN A 542 15.07 -6.93 -14.20
C GLN A 542 16.03 -7.29 -15.33
N CYS A 543 17.01 -8.16 -15.04
CA CYS A 543 18.06 -8.52 -15.97
C CYS A 543 18.07 -10.02 -16.20
N LEU A 544 17.93 -10.45 -17.45
CA LEU A 544 17.91 -11.87 -17.82
C LEU A 544 19.20 -12.62 -17.45
N VAL A 545 20.34 -11.94 -17.43
CA VAL A 545 21.67 -12.54 -17.21
C VAL A 545 22.25 -12.22 -15.82
N TYR A 546 21.42 -11.81 -14.87
CA TYR A 546 21.87 -11.59 -13.48
C TYR A 546 22.39 -12.90 -12.86
N PRO A 547 23.52 -12.89 -12.12
CA PRO A 547 24.33 -11.73 -11.68
C PRO A 547 25.43 -11.28 -12.66
N ASP A 548 25.68 -12.02 -13.73
CA ASP A 548 26.82 -11.84 -14.63
C ASP A 548 26.58 -10.76 -15.69
N CYS A 549 26.65 -9.50 -15.26
CA CYS A 549 26.38 -8.36 -16.13
C CYS A 549 27.40 -8.25 -17.28
N ALA A 550 26.92 -8.41 -18.52
CA ALA A 550 27.73 -8.20 -19.74
C ALA A 550 28.23 -6.75 -19.91
N TYR A 551 27.60 -5.78 -19.25
CA TYR A 551 27.90 -4.36 -19.39
C TYR A 551 28.11 -3.66 -18.03
N PRO A 552 29.14 -4.02 -17.26
CA PRO A 552 29.31 -3.56 -15.88
C PRO A 552 29.55 -2.05 -15.78
N ARG A 553 30.06 -1.41 -16.84
CA ARG A 553 30.37 0.04 -16.87
C ARG A 553 29.19 0.95 -17.21
N LEU A 554 28.07 0.42 -17.73
CA LEU A 554 26.89 1.24 -18.01
C LEU A 554 26.24 1.75 -16.71
N THR A 555 25.75 2.98 -16.70
CA THR A 555 25.04 3.55 -15.54
C THR A 555 23.61 3.02 -15.42
N ASN A 556 22.95 2.72 -16.54
CA ASN A 556 21.63 2.14 -16.62
C ASN A 556 21.56 1.04 -17.69
N CYS A 557 20.43 0.33 -17.78
CA CYS A 557 20.24 -0.82 -18.64
C CYS A 557 19.42 -0.54 -19.91
N TYR A 558 19.04 0.71 -20.22
CA TYR A 558 18.13 1.01 -21.34
C TYR A 558 18.67 0.55 -22.70
N SER A 559 19.99 0.59 -22.88
CA SER A 559 20.67 0.12 -24.10
C SER A 559 21.08 -1.36 -24.08
N CYS A 560 20.73 -2.09 -23.02
CA CYS A 560 21.07 -3.50 -22.87
C CYS A 560 19.99 -4.40 -23.49
N GLU A 561 20.39 -5.38 -24.28
CA GLU A 561 19.51 -6.38 -24.88
C GLU A 561 18.89 -7.34 -23.86
N TYR A 562 19.42 -7.41 -22.63
CA TYR A 562 18.96 -8.30 -21.56
C TYR A 562 18.03 -7.63 -20.54
N ILE A 563 17.58 -6.38 -20.80
CA ILE A 563 16.67 -5.66 -19.91
C ILE A 563 15.23 -6.19 -20.03
N LEU A 564 14.59 -6.39 -18.87
CA LEU A 564 13.18 -6.75 -18.73
C LEU A 564 12.45 -5.62 -17.99
N PRO A 565 11.92 -4.62 -18.70
CA PRO A 565 11.35 -3.43 -18.09
C PRO A 565 10.02 -3.76 -17.36
N ARG A 566 9.77 -3.08 -16.24
CA ARG A 566 8.46 -3.04 -15.58
C ARG A 566 7.79 -1.69 -15.85
N ASN A 567 6.46 -1.65 -15.81
CA ASN A 567 5.62 -0.48 -16.09
C ASN A 567 6.10 0.80 -15.40
N LEU A 568 6.62 0.69 -14.18
CA LEU A 568 7.07 1.81 -13.36
C LEU A 568 8.46 2.33 -13.77
N LEU A 569 9.17 1.62 -14.65
CA LEU A 569 10.38 2.10 -15.31
C LEU A 569 10.13 3.39 -16.08
N LEU A 570 8.89 3.66 -16.51
CA LEU A 570 8.51 4.89 -17.18
C LEU A 570 8.81 6.16 -16.39
N ILE A 571 8.85 6.07 -15.04
CA ILE A 571 9.24 7.20 -14.18
C ILE A 571 10.73 7.53 -14.41
N GLN A 572 11.61 6.52 -14.31
CA GLN A 572 13.05 6.68 -14.53
C GLN A 572 13.37 6.98 -15.99
N LEU A 573 12.57 6.43 -16.92
CA LEU A 573 12.71 6.66 -18.35
C LEU A 573 12.51 8.14 -18.68
N LYS A 574 11.55 8.81 -18.02
CA LYS A 574 11.35 10.25 -18.18
C LYS A 574 12.57 11.05 -17.72
N GLU A 575 13.08 10.76 -16.54
CA GLU A 575 14.25 11.44 -15.99
C GLU A 575 15.46 11.28 -16.91
N ASP A 576 15.67 10.08 -17.47
CA ASP A 576 16.78 9.83 -18.39
C ASP A 576 16.56 10.47 -19.77
N LEU A 577 15.33 10.51 -20.29
CA LEU A 577 14.99 11.23 -21.52
C LEU A 577 15.28 12.73 -21.39
N ASP A 578 14.78 13.36 -20.32
CA ASP A 578 15.00 14.78 -20.05
C ASP A 578 16.52 15.06 -19.93
N ARG A 579 17.26 14.25 -19.16
CA ARG A 579 18.72 14.36 -19.02
C ARG A 579 19.46 14.24 -20.35
N LEU A 580 19.09 13.25 -21.18
CA LEU A 580 19.73 13.02 -22.48
C LEU A 580 19.49 14.20 -23.44
N ILE A 581 18.27 14.73 -23.44
CA ILE A 581 17.91 15.91 -24.23
C ILE A 581 18.71 17.13 -23.77
N ASP A 582 18.73 17.41 -22.46
CA ASP A 582 19.46 18.54 -21.88
C ASP A 582 20.98 18.45 -22.16
N ASN A 583 21.54 17.24 -22.09
CA ASN A 583 22.95 16.99 -22.41
C ASN A 583 23.27 17.28 -23.88
N ILE A 584 22.42 16.82 -24.81
CA ILE A 584 22.60 17.07 -26.26
C ILE A 584 22.45 18.56 -26.57
N GLN A 585 21.51 19.23 -25.91
CA GLN A 585 21.26 20.66 -26.11
C GLN A 585 22.45 21.51 -25.63
N SER A 586 22.98 21.21 -24.45
CA SER A 586 23.99 22.01 -23.74
C SER A 586 25.44 21.80 -24.17
N THR A 587 25.75 20.70 -24.85
CA THR A 587 27.10 20.40 -25.30
C THR A 587 27.28 20.67 -26.80
N ASP A 588 28.49 21.08 -27.17
CA ASP A 588 28.92 21.21 -28.58
C ASP A 588 30.01 20.18 -28.93
N ASN A 589 30.35 19.29 -27.98
CA ASN A 589 31.30 18.21 -28.23
C ASN A 589 30.64 17.10 -29.05
N GLU A 590 31.02 17.03 -30.33
CA GLU A 590 30.53 16.06 -31.31
C GLU A 590 30.53 14.60 -30.82
N PHE A 591 31.61 14.15 -30.18
CA PHE A 591 31.68 12.79 -29.63
C PHE A 591 30.64 12.55 -28.54
N MET A 592 30.45 13.52 -27.64
CA MET A 592 29.43 13.44 -26.60
C MET A 592 28.02 13.48 -27.19
N ILE A 593 27.75 14.36 -28.15
CA ILE A 593 26.46 14.43 -28.86
C ILE A 593 26.12 13.08 -29.49
N ARG A 594 27.07 12.46 -30.20
CA ARG A 594 26.90 11.16 -30.85
C ARG A 594 26.60 10.06 -29.83
N LYS A 595 27.35 10.03 -28.72
CA LYS A 595 27.15 9.09 -27.63
C LYS A 595 25.76 9.24 -26.99
N GLU A 596 25.38 10.45 -26.59
CA GLU A 596 24.07 10.72 -25.96
C GLU A 596 22.92 10.47 -26.95
N THR A 597 23.10 10.77 -28.24
CA THR A 597 22.13 10.44 -29.31
C THR A 597 21.86 8.93 -29.37
N LYS A 598 22.91 8.10 -29.27
CA LYS A 598 22.75 6.63 -29.23
C LYS A 598 21.93 6.19 -28.01
N PHE A 599 22.22 6.73 -26.82
CA PHE A 599 21.46 6.42 -25.61
C PHE A 599 20.00 6.89 -25.72
N LEU A 600 19.77 8.10 -26.24
CA LEU A 600 18.44 8.65 -26.47
C LEU A 600 17.57 7.72 -27.31
N LEU A 601 18.12 7.18 -28.40
CA LEU A 601 17.39 6.27 -29.28
C LEU A 601 17.00 4.97 -28.58
N HIS A 602 17.89 4.38 -27.77
CA HIS A 602 17.54 3.23 -26.96
C HIS A 602 16.41 3.54 -25.96
N THR A 603 16.44 4.70 -25.32
CA THR A 603 15.40 5.14 -24.39
C THR A 603 14.06 5.36 -25.10
N LEU A 604 14.06 5.93 -26.32
CA LEU A 604 12.87 6.07 -27.16
C LEU A 604 12.28 4.72 -27.61
N LEU A 605 13.11 3.69 -27.82
CA LEU A 605 12.64 2.34 -28.11
C LEU A 605 11.87 1.74 -26.93
N VAL A 606 12.40 1.86 -25.72
CA VAL A 606 11.70 1.40 -24.50
C VAL A 606 10.38 2.16 -24.32
N TRP A 607 10.36 3.47 -24.61
CA TRP A 607 9.14 4.28 -24.57
C TRP A 607 8.08 3.78 -25.56
N LYS A 608 8.50 3.46 -26.80
CA LYS A 608 7.63 2.85 -27.81
C LYS A 608 7.09 1.49 -27.37
N GLU A 609 7.94 0.61 -26.83
CA GLU A 609 7.53 -0.70 -26.34
C GLU A 609 6.46 -0.59 -25.23
N ALA A 610 6.57 0.41 -24.37
CA ALA A 610 5.54 0.68 -23.36
C ALA A 610 4.20 1.12 -23.98
N ARG A 611 4.24 1.96 -25.02
CA ARG A 611 3.04 2.43 -25.75
C ARG A 611 2.32 1.27 -26.44
N ILE A 612 3.08 0.31 -26.99
CA ILE A 612 2.53 -0.92 -27.57
C ILE A 612 1.90 -1.80 -26.47
N ALA A 613 2.59 -1.97 -25.35
CA ALA A 613 2.15 -2.87 -24.28
C ALA A 613 0.94 -2.35 -23.48
N TYR A 614 0.85 -1.03 -23.26
CA TYR A 614 -0.13 -0.43 -22.34
C TYR A 614 -1.06 0.60 -22.99
N GLY A 615 -0.81 0.99 -24.25
CA GLY A 615 -1.54 2.05 -24.93
C GLY A 615 -1.07 3.46 -24.56
N GLU A 616 -1.52 4.43 -25.35
CA GLU A 616 -1.11 5.84 -25.22
C GLU A 616 -1.52 6.47 -23.89
N ASP A 617 -2.75 6.21 -23.44
CA ASP A 617 -3.32 6.86 -22.25
C ASP A 617 -2.57 6.46 -20.97
N TYR A 618 -2.15 5.19 -20.88
CA TYR A 618 -1.34 4.71 -19.77
C TYR A 618 0.02 5.39 -19.74
N VAL A 619 0.71 5.42 -20.87
CA VAL A 619 2.06 6.00 -20.96
C VAL A 619 2.03 7.51 -20.75
N ARG A 620 0.98 8.20 -21.22
CA ARG A 620 0.79 9.64 -21.07
C ARG A 620 0.79 10.11 -19.61
N ALA A 621 0.33 9.28 -18.68
CA ALA A 621 0.37 9.58 -17.25
C ALA A 621 1.80 9.68 -16.68
N TYR A 622 2.78 9.11 -17.38
CA TYR A 622 4.20 9.16 -17.02
C TYR A 622 4.98 10.12 -17.94
N LEU A 623 4.73 10.06 -19.25
CA LEU A 623 5.44 10.77 -20.31
C LEU A 623 4.45 11.39 -21.29
N SER A 624 4.32 12.72 -21.30
CA SER A 624 3.45 13.42 -22.25
C SER A 624 4.05 13.36 -23.66
N PRO A 625 3.39 12.68 -24.63
CA PRO A 625 3.94 12.58 -25.98
C PRO A 625 4.19 13.95 -26.62
N THR A 626 3.24 14.88 -26.48
CA THR A 626 3.33 16.21 -27.07
C THR A 626 4.53 16.99 -26.53
N SER A 627 4.74 16.99 -25.20
CA SER A 627 5.87 17.69 -24.60
C SER A 627 7.20 17.02 -24.94
N THR A 628 7.26 15.70 -24.90
CA THR A 628 8.49 14.96 -25.24
C THR A 628 8.87 15.17 -26.70
N TRP A 629 7.91 15.10 -27.63
CA TRP A 629 8.18 15.36 -29.04
C TRP A 629 8.64 16.81 -29.29
N SER A 630 7.99 17.79 -28.66
CA SER A 630 8.43 19.20 -28.76
C SER A 630 9.88 19.39 -28.29
N LYS A 631 10.29 18.76 -27.18
CA LYS A 631 11.69 18.81 -26.73
C LYS A 631 12.65 18.11 -27.69
N LEU A 632 12.23 16.99 -28.29
CA LEU A 632 13.04 16.29 -29.29
C LEU A 632 13.19 17.13 -30.57
N GLU A 633 12.17 17.88 -30.96
CA GLU A 633 12.22 18.81 -32.11
C GLU A 633 13.27 19.90 -31.90
N GLU A 634 13.36 20.45 -30.68
CA GLU A 634 14.36 21.49 -30.34
C GLU A 634 15.80 21.02 -30.57
N ILE A 635 16.10 19.76 -30.28
CA ILE A 635 17.45 19.19 -30.42
C ILE A 635 17.67 18.45 -31.76
N ALA A 636 16.65 18.35 -32.62
CA ALA A 636 16.69 17.50 -33.81
C ALA A 636 17.88 17.81 -34.74
N HIS A 637 18.21 19.09 -34.89
CA HIS A 637 19.33 19.58 -35.70
C HIS A 637 20.72 19.20 -35.15
N LYS A 638 20.82 18.82 -33.87
CA LYS A 638 22.07 18.37 -33.23
C LYS A 638 22.25 16.84 -33.27
N LEU A 639 21.22 16.07 -33.60
CA LEU A 639 21.29 14.61 -33.51
C LEU A 639 22.28 14.04 -34.54
N GLN A 640 23.20 13.18 -34.07
CA GLN A 640 24.19 12.52 -34.92
C GLN A 640 23.96 11.02 -35.01
N LEU A 641 23.76 10.51 -36.23
CA LEU A 641 23.30 9.13 -36.48
C LEU A 641 24.29 8.23 -37.22
N ASP A 642 25.45 8.75 -37.59
CA ASP A 642 26.46 7.97 -38.30
C ASP A 642 27.18 6.98 -37.35
N GLU A 643 27.50 5.79 -37.82
CA GLU A 643 28.44 4.87 -37.16
C GLU A 643 29.90 5.13 -37.60
N TYR A 644 30.84 4.54 -36.87
CA TYR A 644 32.26 4.43 -37.28
C TYR A 644 32.45 3.27 -38.24
#